data_AF-A0A2E7UNK6-F1
#
_entry.id   AF-A0A2E7UNK6-F1
#
_cell.length_a   1.000
_cell.length_b   1.000
_cell.length_c   1.000
_cell.angle_alpha   90.00
_cell.angle_beta   90.00
_cell.angle_gamma   90.00
#
_symmetry.space_group_name_H-M   'P 1'
#
loop_
_entity.id
_entity.type
_entity.pdbx_description
1 polymer ?
#
loop_
_entity_poly.entity_id
_entity_poly.type
_entity_poly.pdbx_seq_one_letter_code
_entity_poly.pdbx_strand_id
1 'polypeptide(L)'
;MPTPLAMKPMSTDPESVKPTRRDLFLVLGAMFAFSLMALFTRAAAASVLGVAAWRAIFVAVVFAAMAAAREGPAVLTRPTRDTVRLGSVLGVALALASSTFVGGYAFTTVANTIFLHNLAPVVVFPLAWWMFREKPSPAAVTGAGIALAGVAMLTGVSLFQVAHFANPRFLLGDGLALVSAVGYGAVLVYTRATRQAQTPILSTLALAWTVAAVLLGMIALVMGELWLSGSALLWTLGLAVICTNLPFYLLNLGMKRVGAGLAAVLSLSEVVFATVLGVLVYGEHLAPVGWVGGLLAALGVTYAVTTNDEAMEEETVEVLEPSTVPPRTGRAGLALLSLNAGAILALLGEPGAGELLAWAGLATLARLGPALAAPGLPARMRKALSGVAGLGGAAVVVAALSRGLPDPGPGSWLMLCIALVVLVGDQWLARREASADQDRHRLHATGLGLFTAAQGFALMQHSAASVLAAAALLALVASGVATASAGLRGHLNDRRARSTLQRFDAPLASVHRPRWIAAGLALAWAAGGLHAVPIGHVGIIERFGEPLPSAKAGLLLTFPPPVDRIELVDVARIRRAEIADSGTPLLCGDQSMVTVEASLHYKVESASDFAYSLADPDSVLRALAQNALLEAVATRSHDAVLTSGRTTLEADVRAATQAASNQARLGVKVLDAPISMAAVPPSVTAAFLDVISADEERQTAINRAEAYAADVLPRAGGDAVARIARAHGTAATTLSRAESMRASQTALVTGGRAAPNLTRSRIRWEGIEAALSDRSVVIAPPTVSIWLGETLPPSLPVPR
;
A
#
# COMPACT_ATOMS: atom_id res chain seq x y z
N MET A 1 -7.85 45.54 2.89
CA MET A 1 -8.85 44.83 2.05
C MET A 1 -8.54 45.13 0.60
N PRO A 2 -8.26 44.16 -0.29
CA PRO A 2 -8.09 44.43 -1.71
C PRO A 2 -9.47 44.52 -2.37
N THR A 3 -9.69 45.60 -3.13
CA THR A 3 -10.86 45.85 -3.96
C THR A 3 -11.12 44.71 -4.96
N PRO A 4 -12.35 44.19 -5.08
CA PRO A 4 -12.70 43.24 -6.13
C PRO A 4 -12.56 43.91 -7.50
N LEU A 5 -11.95 43.19 -8.45
CA LEU A 5 -11.75 43.61 -9.83
C LEU A 5 -13.09 43.99 -10.46
N ALA A 6 -13.33 45.29 -10.63
CA ALA A 6 -14.41 45.81 -11.46
C ALA A 6 -14.05 45.56 -12.93
N MET A 7 -14.31 44.34 -13.40
CA MET A 7 -14.48 44.10 -14.84
C MET A 7 -15.74 44.84 -15.28
N LYS A 8 -15.60 45.64 -16.34
CA LYS A 8 -16.66 46.47 -16.93
C LYS A 8 -17.93 45.61 -17.10
N PRO A 9 -19.08 45.98 -16.51
CA PRO A 9 -20.32 45.25 -16.74
C PRO A 9 -20.66 45.38 -18.22
N MET A 10 -20.66 44.25 -18.92
CA MET A 10 -21.22 44.19 -20.25
C MET A 10 -22.71 44.56 -20.13
N SER A 11 -23.17 45.38 -21.06
CA SER A 11 -24.57 45.75 -21.22
C SER A 11 -25.48 44.55 -21.07
N THR A 12 -26.58 44.76 -20.35
CA THR A 12 -27.76 43.92 -20.18
C THR A 12 -27.96 42.88 -21.31
N ASP A 13 -28.00 41.61 -20.89
CA ASP A 13 -28.14 40.34 -21.62
C ASP A 13 -26.96 39.87 -22.49
N PRO A 14 -26.07 39.01 -21.94
CA PRO A 14 -25.69 37.80 -22.61
C PRO A 14 -26.71 36.72 -22.20
N GLU A 15 -27.66 36.42 -23.08
CA GLU A 15 -28.31 35.11 -23.06
C GLU A 15 -27.25 34.05 -22.73
N SER A 16 -27.54 33.27 -21.70
CA SER A 16 -26.84 32.05 -21.35
C SER A 16 -26.86 31.10 -22.55
N VAL A 17 -25.93 31.26 -23.49
CA VAL A 17 -25.79 30.35 -24.62
C VAL A 17 -25.47 28.99 -24.04
N LYS A 18 -26.48 28.12 -23.99
CA LYS A 18 -26.36 26.75 -23.48
C LYS A 18 -25.19 26.08 -24.19
N PRO A 19 -24.37 25.29 -23.47
CA PRO A 19 -23.27 24.57 -24.10
C PRO A 19 -23.81 23.68 -25.23
N THR A 20 -23.24 23.83 -26.41
CA THR A 20 -23.63 23.02 -27.55
C THR A 20 -23.08 21.60 -27.36
N ARG A 21 -23.71 20.57 -27.95
CA ARG A 21 -23.17 19.19 -27.93
C ARG A 21 -21.70 19.13 -28.37
N ARG A 22 -21.32 19.94 -29.36
CA ARG A 22 -19.93 20.10 -29.81
C ARG A 22 -18.98 20.52 -28.69
N ASP A 23 -19.36 21.49 -27.86
CA ASP A 23 -18.49 22.01 -26.80
C ASP A 23 -18.28 20.97 -25.70
N LEU A 24 -19.33 20.21 -25.37
CA LEU A 24 -19.25 19.08 -24.45
C LEU A 24 -18.32 17.99 -24.98
N PHE A 25 -18.42 17.64 -26.26
CA PHE A 25 -17.51 16.67 -26.88
C PHE A 25 -16.06 17.15 -26.92
N LEU A 26 -15.80 18.45 -27.08
CA LEU A 26 -14.44 19.00 -27.01
C LEU A 26 -13.83 18.84 -25.61
N VAL A 27 -14.60 19.14 -24.56
CA VAL A 27 -14.13 18.97 -23.17
C VAL A 27 -13.95 17.49 -22.83
N LEU A 28 -14.89 16.62 -23.20
CA LEU A 28 -14.75 15.17 -22.99
C LEU A 28 -13.57 14.58 -23.77
N GLY A 29 -13.35 15.04 -25.00
CA GLY A 29 -12.19 14.67 -25.80
C GLY A 29 -10.87 15.11 -25.16
N ALA A 30 -10.85 16.29 -24.51
CA ALA A 30 -9.72 16.71 -23.69
C ALA A 30 -9.49 15.79 -22.50
N MET A 31 -10.53 15.42 -21.75
CA MET A 31 -10.41 14.52 -20.60
C MET A 31 -9.94 13.11 -21.00
N PHE A 32 -10.41 12.60 -22.14
CA PHE A 32 -9.90 11.34 -22.68
C PHE A 32 -8.41 11.45 -23.02
N ALA A 33 -7.99 12.53 -23.69
CA ALA A 33 -6.58 12.73 -24.01
C ALA A 33 -5.71 12.94 -22.76
N PHE A 34 -6.19 13.60 -21.70
CA PHE A 34 -5.50 13.65 -20.40
C PHE A 34 -5.34 12.27 -19.78
N SER A 35 -6.36 11.41 -19.87
CA SER A 35 -6.32 10.07 -19.28
C SER A 35 -5.23 9.14 -19.87
N LEU A 36 -4.76 9.41 -21.09
CA LEU A 36 -3.63 8.72 -21.71
C LEU A 36 -2.27 9.02 -21.03
N MET A 37 -2.20 10.01 -20.15
CA MET A 37 -0.96 10.44 -19.49
C MET A 37 -0.26 9.30 -18.74
N ALA A 38 -1.02 8.42 -18.08
CA ALA A 38 -0.48 7.26 -17.37
C ALA A 38 0.32 6.32 -18.30
N LEU A 39 -0.13 6.18 -19.55
CA LEU A 39 0.52 5.35 -20.56
C LEU A 39 1.91 5.85 -20.93
N PHE A 40 2.00 7.12 -21.30
CA PHE A 40 3.27 7.69 -21.72
C PHE A 40 4.24 7.91 -20.56
N THR A 41 3.73 8.24 -19.35
CA THR A 41 4.58 8.40 -18.17
C THR A 41 5.22 7.08 -17.73
N ARG A 42 4.49 5.96 -17.75
CA ARG A 42 5.07 4.63 -17.54
C ARG A 42 6.05 4.26 -18.66
N ALA A 43 5.70 4.52 -19.92
CA ALA A 43 6.55 4.21 -21.08
C ALA A 43 7.89 4.96 -21.08
N ALA A 44 7.93 6.19 -20.54
CA ALA A 44 9.16 6.97 -20.43
C ALA A 44 10.20 6.32 -19.50
N ALA A 45 9.77 5.45 -18.57
CA ALA A 45 10.65 4.72 -17.62
C ALA A 45 11.69 5.62 -16.92
N ALA A 46 11.25 6.81 -16.50
CA ALA A 46 12.08 7.90 -16.04
C ALA A 46 11.51 8.55 -14.76
N SER A 47 12.29 9.44 -14.14
CA SER A 47 11.85 10.21 -12.98
C SER A 47 10.59 11.02 -13.31
N VAL A 48 9.58 10.97 -12.43
CA VAL A 48 8.29 11.64 -12.68
C VAL A 48 8.45 13.17 -12.77
N LEU A 49 9.32 13.73 -11.93
CA LEU A 49 9.63 15.16 -11.93
C LEU A 49 10.42 15.57 -13.20
N GLY A 50 11.38 14.75 -13.63
CA GLY A 50 12.12 14.96 -14.88
C GLY A 50 11.21 14.91 -16.10
N VAL A 51 10.31 13.92 -16.17
CA VAL A 51 9.29 13.81 -17.22
C VAL A 51 8.37 15.02 -17.20
N ALA A 52 7.92 15.49 -16.02
CA ALA A 52 7.06 16.67 -15.91
C ALA A 52 7.75 17.95 -16.40
N ALA A 53 9.04 18.13 -16.09
CA ALA A 53 9.84 19.27 -16.53
C ALA A 53 10.04 19.27 -18.06
N TRP A 54 10.54 18.17 -18.62
CA TRP A 54 10.73 18.05 -20.08
C TRP A 54 9.43 18.12 -20.85
N ARG A 55 8.35 17.54 -20.32
CA ARG A 55 7.01 17.68 -20.89
C ARG A 55 6.62 19.16 -20.96
N ALA A 56 6.77 19.91 -19.87
CA ALA A 56 6.43 21.33 -19.85
C ALA A 56 7.24 22.14 -20.88
N ILE A 57 8.55 21.84 -21.04
CA ILE A 57 9.41 22.45 -22.07
C ILE A 57 8.88 22.14 -23.47
N PHE A 58 8.63 20.87 -23.80
CA PHE A 58 8.12 20.48 -25.11
C PHE A 58 6.74 21.09 -25.40
N VAL A 59 5.85 21.15 -24.41
CA VAL A 59 4.53 21.78 -24.55
C VAL A 59 4.67 23.27 -24.82
N ALA A 60 5.54 23.98 -24.08
CA ALA A 60 5.81 25.40 -24.31
C ALA A 60 6.32 25.65 -25.74
N VAL A 61 7.27 24.85 -26.22
CA VAL A 61 7.84 24.97 -27.56
C VAL A 61 6.79 24.70 -28.65
N VAL A 62 5.99 23.64 -28.51
CA VAL A 62 4.96 23.28 -29.50
C VAL A 62 3.87 24.36 -29.56
N PHE A 63 3.36 24.83 -28.42
CA PHE A 63 2.39 25.92 -28.42
C PHE A 63 2.99 27.23 -28.95
N ALA A 64 4.24 27.56 -28.64
CA ALA A 64 4.90 28.73 -29.20
C ALA A 64 5.03 28.63 -30.73
N ALA A 65 5.44 27.49 -31.27
CA ALA A 65 5.49 27.25 -32.71
C ALA A 65 4.10 27.37 -33.36
N MET A 66 3.07 26.78 -32.74
CA MET A 66 1.68 26.88 -33.22
C MET A 66 1.16 28.33 -33.15
N ALA A 67 1.49 29.07 -32.09
CA ALA A 67 1.13 30.48 -31.94
C ALA A 67 1.78 31.34 -33.01
N ALA A 68 3.09 31.16 -33.26
CA ALA A 68 3.79 31.86 -34.32
C ALA A 68 3.17 31.58 -35.71
N ALA A 69 2.79 30.33 -35.96
CA ALA A 69 2.21 29.92 -37.24
C ALA A 69 0.76 30.37 -37.47
N ARG A 70 -0.08 30.38 -36.42
CA ARG A 70 -1.54 30.64 -36.55
C ARG A 70 -1.99 32.00 -36.05
N GLU A 71 -1.33 32.54 -35.04
CA GLU A 71 -1.64 33.86 -34.44
C GLU A 71 -0.61 34.92 -34.87
N GLY A 72 0.50 34.51 -35.48
CA GLY A 72 1.58 35.37 -35.95
C GLY A 72 2.72 35.52 -34.93
N PRO A 73 3.97 35.69 -35.37
CA PRO A 73 5.13 35.75 -34.47
C PRO A 73 5.14 36.99 -33.56
N ALA A 74 4.44 38.06 -33.96
CA ALA A 74 4.31 39.28 -33.17
C ALA A 74 3.62 39.04 -31.81
N VAL A 75 2.72 38.05 -31.72
CA VAL A 75 1.96 37.77 -30.49
C VAL A 75 2.86 37.19 -29.38
N LEU A 76 3.96 36.52 -29.75
CA LEU A 76 4.95 36.01 -28.80
C LEU A 76 5.90 37.09 -28.28
N THR A 77 6.25 38.05 -29.13
CA THR A 77 7.21 39.12 -28.79
C THR A 77 6.53 40.33 -28.14
N ARG A 78 5.25 40.55 -28.44
CA ARG A 78 4.45 41.66 -27.91
C ARG A 78 3.09 41.16 -27.42
N PRO A 79 3.06 40.31 -26.38
CA PRO A 79 1.80 39.83 -25.81
C PRO A 79 1.00 40.97 -25.18
N THR A 80 -0.33 40.89 -25.24
CA THR A 80 -1.20 41.87 -24.58
C THR A 80 -1.09 41.76 -23.06
N ARG A 81 -1.45 42.83 -22.34
CA ARG A 81 -1.42 42.83 -20.86
C ARG A 81 -2.27 41.71 -20.26
N ASP A 82 -3.42 41.41 -20.87
CA ASP A 82 -4.30 40.33 -20.40
C ASP A 82 -3.70 38.94 -20.67
N THR A 83 -3.05 38.75 -21.84
CA THR A 83 -2.29 37.52 -22.12
C THR A 83 -1.17 37.31 -21.12
N VAL A 84 -0.39 38.35 -20.81
CA VAL A 84 0.70 38.25 -19.82
C VAL A 84 0.14 37.92 -18.43
N ARG A 85 -0.87 38.67 -17.98
CA ARG A 85 -1.43 38.50 -16.63
C ARG A 85 -2.08 37.13 -16.46
N LEU A 86 -3.02 36.77 -17.34
CA LEU A 86 -3.76 35.51 -17.21
C LEU A 86 -2.90 34.30 -17.56
N GLY A 87 -2.02 34.42 -18.57
CA GLY A 87 -1.08 33.36 -18.94
C GLY A 87 -0.08 33.06 -17.82
N SER A 88 0.47 34.08 -17.15
CA SER A 88 1.41 33.87 -16.04
C SER A 88 0.76 33.20 -14.84
N VAL A 89 -0.45 33.64 -14.46
CA VAL A 89 -1.19 33.03 -13.34
C VAL A 89 -1.58 31.59 -13.67
N LEU A 90 -2.02 31.32 -14.91
CA LEU A 90 -2.30 29.97 -15.39
C LEU A 90 -1.04 29.09 -15.34
N GLY A 91 0.11 29.62 -15.73
CA GLY A 91 1.40 28.91 -15.67
C GLY A 91 1.85 28.56 -14.26
N VAL A 92 1.70 29.48 -13.30
CA VAL A 92 1.97 29.20 -11.88
C VAL A 92 1.01 28.14 -11.34
N ALA A 93 -0.28 28.22 -11.68
CA ALA A 93 -1.26 27.21 -11.28
C ALA A 93 -0.93 25.82 -11.85
N LEU A 94 -0.50 25.73 -13.12
CA LEU A 94 -0.05 24.50 -13.76
C LEU A 94 1.19 23.90 -13.08
N ALA A 95 2.18 24.75 -12.76
CA ALA A 95 3.39 24.32 -12.06
C ALA A 95 3.06 23.79 -10.66
N LEU A 96 2.27 24.55 -9.88
CA LEU A 96 1.83 24.17 -8.55
C LEU A 96 1.08 22.84 -8.57
N ALA A 97 0.08 22.72 -9.43
CA ALA A 97 -0.71 21.50 -9.58
C ALA A 97 0.18 20.30 -9.92
N SER A 98 1.11 20.46 -10.87
CA SER A 98 2.00 19.37 -11.29
C SER A 98 3.00 18.98 -10.21
N SER A 99 3.69 19.95 -9.59
CA SER A 99 4.75 19.66 -8.62
C SER A 99 4.20 19.05 -7.33
N THR A 100 3.08 19.56 -6.81
CA THR A 100 2.51 19.01 -5.56
C THR A 100 1.79 17.70 -5.80
N PHE A 101 1.25 17.45 -7.00
CA PHE A 101 0.73 16.14 -7.37
C PHE A 101 1.84 15.08 -7.42
N VAL A 102 2.97 15.40 -8.06
CA VAL A 102 4.15 14.51 -8.09
C VAL A 102 4.71 14.30 -6.68
N GLY A 103 4.76 15.35 -5.86
CA GLY A 103 5.15 15.26 -4.46
C GLY A 103 4.23 14.36 -3.64
N GLY A 104 2.91 14.38 -3.89
CA GLY A 104 1.94 13.50 -3.23
C GLY A 104 2.31 12.02 -3.34
N TYR A 105 2.69 11.55 -4.53
CA TYR A 105 3.11 10.17 -4.75
C TYR A 105 4.33 9.74 -3.95
N ALA A 106 5.21 10.67 -3.57
CA ALA A 106 6.40 10.36 -2.79
C ALA A 106 6.10 10.13 -1.30
N PHE A 107 4.92 10.58 -0.82
CA PHE A 107 4.64 10.66 0.61
C PHE A 107 3.30 10.01 1.03
N THR A 108 2.37 9.76 0.11
CA THR A 108 1.10 9.04 0.36
C THR A 108 0.80 8.02 -0.75
N THR A 109 -0.35 7.35 -0.68
CA THR A 109 -0.74 6.35 -1.68
C THR A 109 -1.15 6.99 -3.01
N VAL A 110 -0.97 6.24 -4.10
CA VAL A 110 -1.40 6.64 -5.45
C VAL A 110 -2.90 6.94 -5.48
N ALA A 111 -3.70 6.07 -4.84
CA ALA A 111 -5.14 6.22 -4.70
C ALA A 111 -5.55 7.53 -4.00
N ASN A 112 -4.96 7.82 -2.84
CA ASN A 112 -5.26 9.04 -2.08
C ASN A 112 -4.84 10.29 -2.86
N THR A 113 -3.65 10.28 -3.48
CA THR A 113 -3.16 11.41 -4.29
C THR A 113 -4.12 11.73 -5.44
N ILE A 114 -4.56 10.70 -6.19
CA ILE A 114 -5.48 10.85 -7.32
C ILE A 114 -6.85 11.32 -6.84
N PHE A 115 -7.41 10.72 -5.80
CA PHE A 115 -8.72 11.12 -5.28
C PHE A 115 -8.70 12.58 -4.80
N LEU A 116 -7.71 12.96 -3.98
CA LEU A 116 -7.59 14.30 -3.44
C LEU A 116 -7.38 15.33 -4.54
N HIS A 117 -6.56 15.04 -5.56
CA HIS A 117 -6.39 15.90 -6.74
C HIS A 117 -7.70 16.16 -7.48
N ASN A 118 -8.55 15.13 -7.59
CA ASN A 118 -9.83 15.21 -8.28
C ASN A 118 -10.92 15.97 -7.50
N LEU A 119 -10.63 16.46 -6.29
CA LEU A 119 -11.52 17.37 -5.55
C LEU A 119 -11.60 18.79 -6.17
N ALA A 120 -11.06 19.00 -7.37
CA ALA A 120 -11.14 20.27 -8.09
C ALA A 120 -12.55 20.89 -8.13
N PRO A 121 -13.69 20.17 -8.31
CA PRO A 121 -15.02 20.78 -8.24
C PRO A 121 -15.30 21.52 -6.92
N VAL A 122 -14.77 21.03 -5.79
CA VAL A 122 -14.90 21.66 -4.46
C VAL A 122 -14.22 23.03 -4.43
N VAL A 123 -13.13 23.20 -5.19
CA VAL A 123 -12.41 24.48 -5.33
C VAL A 123 -13.05 25.36 -6.41
N VAL A 124 -13.43 24.77 -7.55
CA VAL A 124 -13.92 25.51 -8.71
C VAL A 124 -15.28 26.16 -8.44
N PHE A 125 -16.21 25.48 -7.76
CA PHE A 125 -17.52 26.06 -7.48
C PHE A 125 -17.47 27.39 -6.70
N PRO A 126 -16.80 27.47 -5.52
CA PRO A 126 -16.69 28.74 -4.81
C PRO A 126 -15.83 29.76 -5.56
N LEU A 127 -14.74 29.33 -6.22
CA LEU A 127 -13.84 30.23 -6.92
C LEU A 127 -14.48 30.85 -8.17
N ALA A 128 -15.23 30.07 -8.94
CA ALA A 128 -15.99 30.54 -10.09
C ALA A 128 -17.13 31.47 -9.67
N TRP A 129 -17.81 31.17 -8.56
CA TRP A 129 -18.81 32.08 -8.00
C TRP A 129 -18.19 33.41 -7.55
N TRP A 130 -17.03 33.37 -6.89
CA TRP A 130 -16.33 34.59 -6.47
C TRP A 130 -15.84 35.44 -7.65
N MET A 131 -15.23 34.82 -8.66
CA MET A 131 -14.56 35.51 -9.76
C MET A 131 -15.52 35.92 -10.89
N PHE A 132 -16.49 35.07 -11.23
CA PHE A 132 -17.39 35.27 -12.37
C PHE A 132 -18.86 35.49 -11.97
N ARG A 133 -19.20 35.32 -10.68
CA ARG A 133 -20.60 35.28 -10.20
C ARG A 133 -21.42 34.18 -10.87
N GLU A 134 -20.77 33.18 -11.44
CA GLU A 134 -21.38 31.94 -11.96
C GLU A 134 -21.84 31.10 -10.74
N LYS A 135 -23.15 31.03 -10.48
CA LYS A 135 -23.68 30.13 -9.45
C LYS A 135 -23.65 28.69 -9.98
N PRO A 136 -23.10 27.72 -9.22
CA PRO A 136 -23.12 26.33 -9.66
C PRO A 136 -24.57 25.84 -9.71
N SER A 137 -24.97 25.18 -10.80
CA SER A 137 -26.32 24.63 -10.88
C SER A 137 -26.48 23.50 -9.86
N PRO A 138 -27.68 23.31 -9.28
CA PRO A 138 -27.92 22.20 -8.36
C PRO A 138 -27.55 20.84 -8.96
N ALA A 139 -27.79 20.68 -10.27
CA ALA A 139 -27.41 19.49 -11.05
C ALA A 139 -25.88 19.30 -11.13
N ALA A 140 -25.11 20.38 -11.29
CA ALA A 140 -23.65 20.30 -11.31
C ALA A 140 -23.06 19.95 -9.93
N VAL A 141 -23.62 20.50 -8.85
CA VAL A 141 -23.15 20.19 -7.48
C VAL A 141 -23.46 18.74 -7.11
N THR A 142 -24.71 18.31 -7.33
CA THR A 142 -25.14 16.95 -7.03
C THR A 142 -24.45 15.93 -7.92
N GLY A 143 -24.32 16.19 -9.22
CA GLY A 143 -23.56 15.34 -10.13
C GLY A 143 -22.07 15.24 -9.79
N ALA A 144 -21.42 16.34 -9.37
CA ALA A 144 -20.06 16.30 -8.84
C ALA A 144 -19.95 15.47 -7.56
N GLY A 145 -20.90 15.60 -6.64
CA GLY A 145 -20.93 14.80 -5.41
C GLY A 145 -21.07 13.31 -5.67
N ILE A 146 -22.00 12.91 -6.56
CA ILE A 146 -22.16 11.53 -7.01
C ILE A 146 -20.86 11.04 -7.67
N ALA A 147 -20.27 11.87 -8.54
CA ALA A 147 -19.10 11.47 -9.28
C ALA A 147 -17.85 11.32 -8.38
N LEU A 148 -17.66 12.21 -7.41
CA LEU A 148 -16.59 12.12 -6.42
C LEU A 148 -16.74 10.91 -5.50
N ALA A 149 -17.97 10.56 -5.08
CA ALA A 149 -18.22 9.33 -4.36
C ALA A 149 -17.85 8.09 -5.20
N GLY A 150 -18.17 8.12 -6.49
CA GLY A 150 -17.76 7.11 -7.45
C GLY A 150 -16.24 6.99 -7.57
N VAL A 151 -15.54 8.12 -7.74
CA VAL A 151 -14.06 8.18 -7.80
C VAL A 151 -13.43 7.66 -6.51
N ALA A 152 -13.99 7.95 -5.33
CA ALA A 152 -13.49 7.43 -4.05
C ALA A 152 -13.55 5.90 -3.98
N MET A 153 -14.69 5.32 -4.39
CA MET A 153 -14.86 3.87 -4.46
C MET A 153 -13.95 3.23 -5.52
N LEU A 154 -13.82 3.89 -6.68
CA LEU A 154 -12.99 3.46 -7.81
C LEU A 154 -11.52 3.37 -7.43
N THR A 155 -11.02 4.36 -6.71
CA THR A 155 -9.60 4.46 -6.34
C THR A 155 -9.26 3.67 -5.07
N GLY A 156 -10.25 3.17 -4.32
CA GLY A 156 -10.00 2.39 -3.10
C GLY A 156 -9.37 3.22 -1.98
N VAL A 157 -9.86 4.46 -1.82
CA VAL A 157 -9.31 5.46 -0.89
C VAL A 157 -9.21 4.92 0.54
N SER A 158 -8.02 5.06 1.15
CA SER A 158 -7.72 4.63 2.52
C SER A 158 -7.62 5.79 3.52
N LEU A 159 -8.07 6.99 3.13
CA LEU A 159 -7.97 8.28 3.86
C LEU A 159 -8.37 8.24 5.35
N PHE A 160 -9.18 7.27 5.77
CA PHE A 160 -9.70 7.19 7.15
C PHE A 160 -9.03 6.13 8.02
N GLN A 161 -7.95 5.49 7.55
CA GLN A 161 -7.20 4.55 8.38
C GLN A 161 -6.45 5.31 9.49
N VAL A 162 -6.62 4.88 10.74
CA VAL A 162 -5.98 5.51 11.91
C VAL A 162 -4.46 5.60 11.76
N ALA A 163 -3.84 4.62 11.08
CA ALA A 163 -2.41 4.59 10.78
C ALA A 163 -1.91 5.77 9.91
N HIS A 164 -2.76 6.32 9.03
CA HIS A 164 -2.39 7.48 8.20
C HIS A 164 -2.26 8.76 9.04
N PHE A 165 -3.18 8.99 9.98
CA PHE A 165 -3.15 10.18 10.85
C PHE A 165 -2.00 10.14 11.87
N ALA A 166 -1.50 8.94 12.19
CA ALA A 166 -0.38 8.77 13.11
C ALA A 166 1.00 9.06 12.45
N ASN A 167 1.08 9.09 11.12
CA ASN A 167 2.35 9.22 10.40
C ASN A 167 2.47 10.58 9.69
N PRO A 168 3.38 11.47 10.12
CA PRO A 168 3.57 12.80 9.53
C PRO A 168 3.87 12.79 8.03
N ARG A 169 4.46 11.71 7.50
CA ARG A 169 4.79 11.59 6.07
C ARG A 169 3.52 11.46 5.23
N PHE A 170 2.57 10.63 5.66
CA PHE A 170 1.29 10.47 4.96
C PHE A 170 0.47 11.75 4.99
N LEU A 171 0.44 12.45 6.13
CA LEU A 171 -0.22 13.76 6.24
C LEU A 171 0.37 14.81 5.30
N LEU A 172 1.69 14.85 5.15
CA LEU A 172 2.35 15.73 4.19
C LEU A 172 1.94 15.39 2.75
N GLY A 173 1.89 14.10 2.39
CA GLY A 173 1.47 13.64 1.07
C GLY A 173 0.02 14.02 0.75
N ASP A 174 -0.91 13.76 1.66
CA ASP A 174 -2.32 14.12 1.50
C ASP A 174 -2.49 15.65 1.42
N GLY A 175 -1.72 16.41 2.22
CA GLY A 175 -1.67 17.87 2.15
C GLY A 175 -1.20 18.38 0.78
N LEU A 176 -0.13 17.81 0.22
CA LEU A 176 0.36 18.15 -1.11
C LEU A 176 -0.67 17.83 -2.21
N ALA A 177 -1.37 16.70 -2.09
CA ALA A 177 -2.44 16.32 -3.00
C ALA A 177 -3.62 17.31 -2.95
N LEU A 178 -4.01 17.78 -1.76
CA LEU A 178 -5.02 18.83 -1.62
C LEU A 178 -4.58 20.17 -2.23
N VAL A 179 -3.31 20.56 -2.06
CA VAL A 179 -2.75 21.75 -2.73
C VAL A 179 -2.80 21.57 -4.25
N SER A 180 -2.59 20.35 -4.75
CA SER A 180 -2.70 20.07 -6.18
C SER A 180 -4.13 20.26 -6.71
N ALA A 181 -5.15 19.93 -5.93
CA ALA A 181 -6.56 20.16 -6.27
C ALA A 181 -6.88 21.66 -6.37
N VAL A 182 -6.27 22.47 -5.49
CA VAL A 182 -6.37 23.94 -5.56
C VAL A 182 -5.71 24.46 -6.84
N GLY A 183 -4.50 23.98 -7.14
CA GLY A 183 -3.81 24.31 -8.39
C GLY A 183 -4.62 23.94 -9.63
N TYR A 184 -5.16 22.72 -9.69
CA TYR A 184 -5.96 22.24 -10.83
C TYR A 184 -7.29 22.99 -10.95
N GLY A 185 -7.96 23.28 -9.83
CA GLY A 185 -9.15 24.13 -9.82
C GLY A 185 -8.86 25.54 -10.35
N ALA A 186 -7.72 26.12 -9.98
CA ALA A 186 -7.26 27.39 -10.54
C ALA A 186 -6.99 27.30 -12.05
N VAL A 187 -6.42 26.19 -12.54
CA VAL A 187 -6.24 25.96 -13.99
C VAL A 187 -7.58 26.04 -14.74
N LEU A 188 -8.64 25.38 -14.24
CA LEU A 188 -9.96 25.41 -14.87
C LEU A 188 -10.58 26.82 -14.85
N VAL A 189 -10.52 27.51 -13.71
CA VAL A 189 -11.08 28.86 -13.55
C VAL A 189 -10.31 29.90 -14.39
N TYR A 190 -8.99 29.90 -14.37
CA TYR A 190 -8.21 30.83 -15.18
C TYR A 190 -8.27 30.51 -16.67
N THR A 191 -8.43 29.24 -17.05
CA THR A 191 -8.77 28.88 -18.44
C THR A 191 -10.08 29.56 -18.85
N ARG A 192 -11.13 29.52 -18.02
CA ARG A 192 -12.39 30.26 -18.27
C ARG A 192 -12.16 31.77 -18.37
N ALA A 193 -11.35 32.35 -17.49
CA ALA A 193 -11.01 33.77 -17.50
C ALA A 193 -10.34 34.19 -18.81
N THR A 194 -9.39 33.40 -19.32
CA THR A 194 -8.72 33.68 -20.61
C THR A 194 -9.69 33.67 -21.79
N ARG A 195 -10.74 32.85 -21.71
CA ARG A 195 -11.80 32.80 -22.73
C ARG A 195 -12.76 33.99 -22.62
N GLN A 196 -13.11 34.43 -21.42
CA GLN A 196 -13.93 35.64 -21.21
C GLN A 196 -13.19 36.92 -21.64
N ALA A 197 -11.89 37.01 -21.34
CA ALA A 197 -11.04 38.12 -21.78
C ALA A 197 -10.65 38.06 -23.27
N GLN A 198 -11.14 37.05 -24.00
CA GLN A 198 -10.90 36.84 -25.45
C GLN A 198 -9.42 36.85 -25.87
N THR A 199 -8.53 36.46 -24.95
CA THR A 199 -7.10 36.34 -25.25
C THR A 199 -6.87 35.31 -26.37
N PRO A 200 -5.83 35.48 -27.21
CA PRO A 200 -5.48 34.46 -28.19
C PRO A 200 -5.10 33.15 -27.47
N ILE A 201 -5.60 32.01 -27.97
CA ILE A 201 -5.52 30.73 -27.24
C ILE A 201 -4.08 30.24 -27.18
N LEU A 202 -3.40 30.19 -28.32
CA LEU A 202 -2.13 29.49 -28.47
C LEU A 202 -1.00 30.26 -27.77
N SER A 203 -0.92 31.58 -27.95
CA SER A 203 0.08 32.40 -27.27
C SER A 203 -0.12 32.45 -25.74
N THR A 204 -1.36 32.45 -25.26
CA THR A 204 -1.64 32.39 -23.82
C THR A 204 -1.23 31.05 -23.22
N LEU A 205 -1.49 29.94 -23.92
CA LEU A 205 -1.02 28.61 -23.52
C LEU A 205 0.50 28.49 -23.63
N ALA A 206 1.12 29.04 -24.67
CA ALA A 206 2.58 29.06 -24.82
C ALA A 206 3.24 29.78 -23.63
N LEU A 207 2.73 30.95 -23.25
CA LEU A 207 3.23 31.68 -22.08
C LEU A 207 3.02 30.89 -20.78
N ALA A 208 1.82 30.36 -20.56
CA ALA A 208 1.51 29.59 -19.35
C ALA A 208 2.44 28.38 -19.20
N TRP A 209 2.65 27.62 -20.27
CA TRP A 209 3.55 26.47 -20.26
C TRP A 209 5.02 26.87 -20.21
N THR A 210 5.41 28.04 -20.71
CA THR A 210 6.77 28.57 -20.53
C THR A 210 7.05 28.88 -19.06
N VAL A 211 6.12 29.55 -18.38
CA VAL A 211 6.22 29.81 -16.93
C VAL A 211 6.27 28.49 -16.16
N ALA A 212 5.42 27.53 -16.50
CA ALA A 212 5.44 26.20 -15.87
C ALA A 212 6.74 25.44 -16.14
N ALA A 213 7.29 25.51 -17.35
CA ALA A 213 8.54 24.87 -17.73
C ALA A 213 9.73 25.44 -16.97
N VAL A 214 9.79 26.76 -16.77
CA VAL A 214 10.84 27.39 -15.96
C VAL A 214 10.74 26.94 -14.51
N LEU A 215 9.55 27.00 -13.91
CA LEU A 215 9.36 26.62 -12.51
C LEU A 215 9.65 25.13 -12.28
N LEU A 216 9.08 24.24 -13.09
CA LEU A 216 9.29 22.79 -12.98
C LEU A 216 10.72 22.40 -13.35
N GLY A 217 11.32 23.05 -14.35
CA GLY A 217 12.71 22.84 -14.74
C GLY A 217 13.69 23.22 -13.63
N MET A 218 13.45 24.34 -12.94
CA MET A 218 14.24 24.73 -11.77
C MET A 218 14.09 23.74 -10.62
N ILE A 219 12.87 23.28 -10.33
CA ILE A 219 12.63 22.26 -9.29
C ILE A 219 13.34 20.95 -9.66
N ALA A 220 13.21 20.49 -10.91
CA ALA A 220 13.87 19.26 -11.39
C ALA A 220 15.40 19.37 -11.39
N LEU A 221 15.95 20.55 -11.69
CA LEU A 221 17.38 20.83 -11.63
C LEU A 221 17.89 20.76 -10.19
N VAL A 222 17.20 21.40 -9.25
CA VAL A 222 17.56 21.38 -7.81
C VAL A 222 17.50 19.97 -7.23
N MET A 223 16.54 19.16 -7.66
CA MET A 223 16.40 17.76 -7.22
C MET A 223 17.35 16.80 -7.96
N GLY A 224 18.11 17.27 -8.95
CA GLY A 224 19.02 16.42 -9.74
C GLY A 224 18.32 15.46 -10.71
N GLU A 225 17.04 15.64 -10.99
CA GLU A 225 16.22 14.73 -11.79
C GLU A 225 15.95 15.24 -13.23
N LEU A 226 16.63 16.32 -13.65
CA LEU A 226 16.40 16.92 -14.97
C LEU A 226 16.90 16.03 -16.13
N TRP A 227 17.88 15.17 -15.91
CA TRP A 227 18.53 14.43 -16.99
C TRP A 227 17.80 13.12 -17.29
N LEU A 228 17.26 13.02 -18.52
CA LEU A 228 16.54 11.84 -19.01
C LEU A 228 17.33 11.13 -20.11
N SER A 229 17.10 9.81 -20.26
CA SER A 229 17.66 9.05 -21.38
C SER A 229 17.03 9.47 -22.72
N GLY A 230 17.72 9.20 -23.83
CA GLY A 230 17.22 9.57 -25.17
C GLY A 230 15.86 8.95 -25.51
N SER A 231 15.61 7.69 -25.10
CA SER A 231 14.31 7.03 -25.26
C SER A 231 13.23 7.66 -24.37
N ALA A 232 13.56 8.03 -23.14
CA ALA A 232 12.63 8.71 -22.23
C ALA A 232 12.20 10.08 -22.77
N LEU A 233 13.10 10.83 -23.40
CA LEU A 233 12.78 12.11 -24.05
C LEU A 233 11.79 11.93 -25.20
N LEU A 234 11.92 10.87 -26.01
CA LEU A 234 10.99 10.60 -27.11
C LEU A 234 9.57 10.30 -26.60
N TRP A 235 9.44 9.45 -25.56
CA TRP A 235 8.15 9.18 -24.92
C TRP A 235 7.56 10.42 -24.25
N THR A 236 8.41 11.26 -23.66
CA THR A 236 8.00 12.53 -23.05
C THR A 236 7.53 13.55 -24.09
N LEU A 237 8.10 13.55 -25.30
CA LEU A 237 7.59 14.34 -26.43
C LEU A 237 6.21 13.86 -26.88
N GLY A 238 6.01 12.55 -26.99
CA GLY A 238 4.70 11.95 -27.26
C GLY A 238 3.65 12.36 -26.21
N LEU A 239 4.04 12.28 -24.93
CA LEU A 239 3.24 12.74 -23.79
C LEU A 239 2.86 14.22 -23.93
N ALA A 240 3.84 15.07 -24.24
CA ALA A 240 3.64 16.50 -24.41
C ALA A 240 2.64 16.83 -25.53
N VAL A 241 2.74 16.17 -26.68
CA VAL A 241 1.86 16.45 -27.83
C VAL A 241 0.44 15.90 -27.60
N ILE A 242 0.34 14.61 -27.26
CA ILE A 242 -0.94 13.89 -27.24
C ILE A 242 -1.70 14.13 -25.94
N CYS A 243 -1.02 14.11 -24.80
CA CYS A 243 -1.65 14.16 -23.48
C CYS A 243 -1.62 15.56 -22.86
N THR A 244 -1.06 16.57 -23.54
CA THR A 244 -1.00 17.93 -22.99
C THR A 244 -1.37 19.00 -24.02
N ASN A 245 -0.64 19.13 -25.14
CA ASN A 245 -0.96 20.16 -26.15
C ASN A 245 -2.39 19.99 -26.71
N LEU A 246 -2.72 18.79 -27.19
CA LEU A 246 -4.04 18.48 -27.73
C LEU A 246 -5.17 18.75 -26.71
N PRO A 247 -5.16 18.17 -25.49
CA PRO A 247 -6.26 18.37 -24.56
C PRO A 247 -6.36 19.80 -24.04
N PHE A 248 -5.26 20.51 -23.77
CA PHE A 248 -5.36 21.92 -23.35
C PHE A 248 -5.91 22.82 -24.46
N TYR A 249 -5.63 22.51 -25.73
CA TYR A 249 -6.24 23.21 -26.86
C TYR A 249 -7.75 22.94 -26.97
N LEU A 250 -8.16 21.66 -26.90
CA LEU A 250 -9.57 21.25 -26.94
C LEU A 250 -10.38 21.81 -25.76
N LEU A 251 -9.81 21.77 -24.56
CA LEU A 251 -10.40 22.33 -23.35
C LEU A 251 -10.66 23.83 -23.51
N ASN A 252 -9.68 24.59 -24.01
CA ASN A 252 -9.86 26.03 -24.26
C ASN A 252 -10.96 26.32 -25.28
N LEU A 253 -11.09 25.49 -26.33
CA LEU A 253 -12.17 25.63 -27.31
C LEU A 253 -13.55 25.39 -26.69
N GLY A 254 -13.72 24.32 -25.90
CA GLY A 254 -15.00 24.00 -25.24
C GLY A 254 -15.38 24.98 -24.12
N MET A 255 -14.38 25.49 -23.40
CA MET A 255 -14.54 26.44 -22.28
C MET A 255 -15.12 27.80 -22.68
N LYS A 256 -15.27 28.08 -23.98
CA LYS A 256 -16.02 29.24 -24.47
C LYS A 256 -17.48 29.20 -24.02
N ARG A 257 -18.12 28.02 -23.92
CA ARG A 257 -19.56 27.88 -23.62
C ARG A 257 -19.89 26.97 -22.43
N VAL A 258 -18.99 26.06 -22.03
CA VAL A 258 -19.26 25.08 -20.95
C VAL A 258 -19.26 25.70 -19.54
N GLY A 259 -18.59 26.84 -19.32
CA GLY A 259 -18.47 27.42 -17.97
C GLY A 259 -17.51 26.64 -17.08
N ALA A 260 -16.99 27.27 -16.00
CA ALA A 260 -15.97 26.63 -15.16
C ALA A 260 -16.55 25.49 -14.30
N GLY A 261 -17.76 25.67 -13.77
CA GLY A 261 -18.43 24.68 -12.92
C GLY A 261 -18.70 23.35 -13.63
N LEU A 262 -19.36 23.39 -14.79
CA LEU A 262 -19.65 22.18 -15.56
C LEU A 262 -18.36 21.51 -16.10
N ALA A 263 -17.35 22.31 -16.46
CA ALA A 263 -16.04 21.76 -16.86
C ALA A 263 -15.33 21.03 -15.72
N ALA A 264 -15.46 21.50 -14.48
CA ALA A 264 -14.94 20.77 -13.32
C ALA A 264 -15.64 19.43 -13.12
N VAL A 265 -16.97 19.36 -13.30
CA VAL A 265 -17.67 18.06 -13.24
C VAL A 265 -17.23 17.14 -14.36
N LEU A 266 -17.14 17.66 -15.60
CA LEU A 266 -16.66 16.89 -16.76
C LEU A 266 -15.24 16.36 -16.54
N SER A 267 -14.40 17.08 -15.80
CA SER A 267 -13.03 16.66 -15.51
C SER A 267 -12.93 15.34 -14.73
N LEU A 268 -13.96 14.99 -13.95
CA LEU A 268 -14.02 13.70 -13.26
C LEU A 268 -14.12 12.50 -14.23
N SER A 269 -14.50 12.74 -15.49
CA SER A 269 -14.50 11.70 -16.53
C SER A 269 -13.09 11.23 -16.88
N GLU A 270 -12.05 12.04 -16.63
CA GLU A 270 -10.66 11.65 -16.81
C GLU A 270 -10.34 10.38 -16.01
N VAL A 271 -10.81 10.31 -14.76
CA VAL A 271 -10.58 9.14 -13.90
C VAL A 271 -11.26 7.90 -14.47
N VAL A 272 -12.49 8.05 -14.97
CA VAL A 272 -13.25 6.95 -15.58
C VAL A 272 -12.51 6.44 -16.83
N PHE A 273 -12.07 7.34 -17.71
CA PHE A 273 -11.30 6.97 -18.90
C PHE A 273 -9.96 6.34 -18.54
N ALA A 274 -9.25 6.88 -17.56
CA ALA A 274 -7.96 6.37 -17.11
C ALA A 274 -8.10 4.96 -16.56
N THR A 275 -9.14 4.69 -15.77
CA THR A 275 -9.40 3.34 -15.26
C THR A 275 -9.75 2.36 -16.36
N VAL A 276 -10.64 2.75 -17.30
CA VAL A 276 -10.97 1.89 -18.45
C VAL A 276 -9.72 1.59 -19.27
N LEU A 277 -8.90 2.60 -19.56
CA LEU A 277 -7.64 2.41 -20.27
C LEU A 277 -6.67 1.54 -19.49
N GLY A 278 -6.62 1.67 -18.16
CA GLY A 278 -5.76 0.87 -17.29
C GLY A 278 -6.09 -0.62 -17.37
N VAL A 279 -7.37 -0.95 -17.32
CA VAL A 279 -7.85 -2.33 -17.52
C VAL A 279 -7.52 -2.81 -18.93
N LEU A 280 -7.77 -2.01 -19.97
CA LEU A 280 -7.55 -2.41 -21.36
C LEU A 280 -6.07 -2.64 -21.70
N VAL A 281 -5.20 -1.72 -21.28
CA VAL A 281 -3.81 -1.67 -21.71
C VAL A 281 -2.88 -2.46 -20.79
N TYR A 282 -3.15 -2.46 -19.48
CA TYR A 282 -2.31 -3.15 -18.51
C TYR A 282 -2.92 -4.45 -17.97
N GLY A 283 -4.17 -4.77 -18.32
CA GLY A 283 -4.87 -5.91 -17.72
C GLY A 283 -5.10 -5.72 -16.21
N GLU A 284 -5.23 -4.47 -15.76
CA GLU A 284 -5.49 -4.17 -14.34
C GLU A 284 -6.82 -4.81 -13.90
N HIS A 285 -6.78 -5.60 -12.82
CA HIS A 285 -7.97 -6.24 -12.28
C HIS A 285 -8.62 -5.32 -11.25
N LEU A 286 -9.83 -4.84 -11.55
CA LEU A 286 -10.62 -4.03 -10.62
C LEU A 286 -11.42 -4.92 -9.68
N ALA A 287 -11.36 -4.61 -8.39
CA ALA A 287 -12.29 -5.17 -7.41
C ALA A 287 -13.75 -4.79 -7.79
N PRO A 288 -14.75 -5.58 -7.38
CA PRO A 288 -16.16 -5.29 -7.69
C PRO A 288 -16.60 -3.88 -7.26
N VAL A 289 -16.11 -3.39 -6.13
CA VAL A 289 -16.34 -2.01 -5.63
C VAL A 289 -15.79 -0.96 -6.60
N GLY A 290 -14.65 -1.24 -7.24
CA GLY A 290 -14.06 -0.37 -8.24
C GLY A 290 -14.98 -0.17 -9.45
N TRP A 291 -15.57 -1.24 -9.96
CA TRP A 291 -16.54 -1.16 -11.07
C TRP A 291 -17.78 -0.33 -10.72
N VAL A 292 -18.31 -0.50 -9.50
CA VAL A 292 -19.43 0.32 -9.00
C VAL A 292 -19.04 1.78 -8.91
N GLY A 293 -17.85 2.06 -8.40
CA GLY A 293 -17.30 3.42 -8.32
C GLY A 293 -17.18 4.08 -9.69
N GLY A 294 -16.66 3.36 -10.69
CA GLY A 294 -16.53 3.86 -12.06
C GLY A 294 -17.87 4.18 -12.72
N LEU A 295 -18.89 3.34 -12.50
CA LEU A 295 -20.25 3.64 -12.94
C LEU A 295 -20.81 4.88 -12.26
N LEU A 296 -20.69 4.95 -10.93
CA LEU A 296 -21.22 6.07 -10.16
C LEU A 296 -20.57 7.39 -10.60
N ALA A 297 -19.27 7.36 -10.90
CA ALA A 297 -18.53 8.46 -11.52
C ALA A 297 -19.15 8.87 -12.87
N ALA A 298 -19.35 7.93 -13.80
CA ALA A 298 -19.94 8.20 -15.10
C ALA A 298 -21.39 8.70 -15.01
N LEU A 299 -22.19 8.15 -14.10
CA LEU A 299 -23.57 8.58 -13.84
C LEU A 299 -23.63 9.99 -13.27
N GLY A 300 -22.73 10.34 -12.34
CA GLY A 300 -22.66 11.69 -11.79
C GLY A 300 -22.35 12.74 -12.84
N VAL A 301 -21.39 12.46 -13.73
CA VAL A 301 -21.06 13.38 -14.84
C VAL A 301 -22.21 13.48 -15.85
N THR A 302 -22.78 12.35 -16.27
CA THR A 302 -23.89 12.36 -17.24
C THR A 302 -25.11 13.09 -16.68
N TYR A 303 -25.46 12.87 -15.41
CA TYR A 303 -26.52 13.59 -14.71
C TYR A 303 -26.30 15.12 -14.73
N ALA A 304 -25.10 15.59 -14.39
CA ALA A 304 -24.77 17.01 -14.41
C ALA A 304 -24.93 17.65 -15.80
N VAL A 305 -24.65 16.88 -16.86
CA VAL A 305 -24.77 17.35 -18.25
C VAL A 305 -26.23 17.34 -18.71
N THR A 306 -27.00 16.27 -18.44
CA THR A 306 -28.35 16.10 -19.00
C THR A 306 -29.43 16.89 -18.26
N THR A 307 -29.29 17.09 -16.95
CA THR A 307 -30.34 17.74 -16.13
C THR A 307 -30.28 19.27 -16.22
N ASN A 308 -29.20 19.84 -16.75
CA ASN A 308 -29.08 21.27 -17.03
C ASN A 308 -30.00 21.76 -18.18
N ASP A 309 -30.70 20.85 -18.89
CA ASP A 309 -31.51 21.18 -20.06
C ASP A 309 -33.03 21.37 -19.78
N GLU A 310 -33.54 21.00 -18.60
CA GLU A 310 -34.98 20.84 -18.33
C GLU A 310 -35.66 22.04 -17.63
N ALA A 311 -35.56 23.24 -18.18
CA ALA A 311 -36.56 24.28 -17.90
C ALA A 311 -37.36 24.51 -19.18
N MET A 312 -38.66 24.14 -19.13
CA MET A 312 -39.68 24.23 -20.19
C MET A 312 -39.73 23.07 -21.20
N GLU A 313 -40.70 22.18 -21.00
CA GLU A 313 -41.61 21.67 -22.04
C GLU A 313 -42.68 20.80 -21.34
N GLU A 314 -43.73 21.45 -20.84
CA GLU A 314 -45.01 20.81 -20.52
C GLU A 314 -46.00 21.21 -21.62
N GLU A 315 -46.41 20.30 -22.51
CA GLU A 315 -47.79 20.31 -23.03
C GLU A 315 -48.22 19.01 -23.75
N THR A 316 -49.47 18.65 -23.47
CA THR A 316 -50.40 17.74 -24.18
C THR A 316 -50.25 16.21 -24.04
N VAL A 317 -51.18 15.67 -23.24
CA VAL A 317 -51.48 14.24 -23.07
C VAL A 317 -52.61 13.88 -24.03
N GLU A 318 -52.43 12.80 -24.79
CA GLU A 318 -53.50 12.13 -25.55
C GLU A 318 -53.55 10.66 -25.11
N VAL A 319 -54.76 10.20 -24.79
CA VAL A 319 -55.07 8.89 -24.19
C VAL A 319 -55.05 7.81 -25.27
N LEU A 320 -54.31 6.72 -25.06
CA LEU A 320 -54.31 5.52 -25.92
C LEU A 320 -55.14 4.40 -25.30
N GLU A 321 -56.03 3.79 -26.11
CA GLU A 321 -56.79 2.57 -25.80
C GLU A 321 -55.91 1.30 -25.79
N PRO A 322 -56.31 0.23 -25.08
CA PRO A 322 -55.52 -0.99 -24.94
C PRO A 322 -55.57 -1.89 -26.19
N SER A 323 -54.40 -2.24 -26.74
CA SER A 323 -54.24 -3.19 -27.85
C SER A 323 -54.19 -4.66 -27.38
N THR A 324 -54.64 -5.57 -28.25
CA THR A 324 -54.70 -7.02 -28.06
C THR A 324 -53.34 -7.70 -28.37
N VAL A 325 -52.88 -8.59 -27.49
CA VAL A 325 -51.52 -9.19 -27.39
C VAL A 325 -51.45 -10.50 -28.23
N PRO A 326 -50.37 -10.88 -28.99
CA PRO A 326 -49.08 -11.31 -28.40
C PRO A 326 -47.79 -11.18 -29.26
N PRO A 327 -46.81 -10.42 -28.75
CA PRO A 327 -45.39 -10.86 -28.76
C PRO A 327 -44.72 -10.86 -27.36
N ARG A 328 -45.33 -10.18 -26.38
CA ARG A 328 -44.86 -10.06 -24.99
C ARG A 328 -44.81 -11.39 -24.23
N THR A 329 -45.75 -12.29 -24.49
CA THR A 329 -45.82 -13.62 -23.87
C THR A 329 -44.67 -14.54 -24.33
N GLY A 330 -44.26 -14.44 -25.59
CA GLY A 330 -43.10 -15.17 -26.12
C GLY A 330 -41.77 -14.75 -25.49
N ARG A 331 -41.60 -13.45 -25.20
CA ARG A 331 -40.41 -12.91 -24.53
C ARG A 331 -40.35 -13.30 -23.05
N ALA A 332 -41.50 -13.31 -22.36
CA ALA A 332 -41.59 -13.80 -20.98
C ALA A 332 -41.30 -15.31 -20.89
N GLY A 333 -41.77 -16.09 -21.86
CA GLY A 333 -41.44 -17.52 -21.98
C GLY A 333 -39.95 -17.77 -22.19
N LEU A 334 -39.30 -16.99 -23.06
CA LEU A 334 -37.86 -17.08 -23.30
C LEU A 334 -37.04 -16.71 -22.06
N ALA A 335 -37.48 -15.70 -21.30
CA ALA A 335 -36.87 -15.28 -20.03
C ALA A 335 -36.98 -16.37 -18.95
N LEU A 336 -38.15 -16.99 -18.80
CA LEU A 336 -38.39 -18.10 -17.87
C LEU A 336 -37.62 -19.37 -18.27
N LEU A 337 -37.48 -19.64 -19.57
CA LEU A 337 -36.66 -20.73 -20.08
C LEU A 337 -35.19 -20.53 -19.73
N SER A 338 -34.65 -19.32 -19.92
CA SER A 338 -33.27 -19.00 -19.51
C SER A 338 -33.07 -19.10 -17.99
N LEU A 339 -34.07 -18.68 -17.19
CA LEU A 339 -34.05 -18.80 -15.74
C LEU A 339 -33.96 -20.26 -15.29
N ASN A 340 -34.84 -21.11 -15.85
CA ASN A 340 -34.90 -22.53 -15.52
C ASN A 340 -33.66 -23.29 -16.01
N ALA A 341 -33.15 -22.97 -17.21
CA ALA A 341 -31.90 -23.53 -17.71
C ALA A 341 -30.71 -23.15 -16.81
N GLY A 342 -30.68 -21.92 -16.28
CA GLY A 342 -29.69 -21.48 -15.31
C GLY A 342 -29.76 -22.24 -13.99
N ALA A 343 -30.96 -22.42 -13.44
CA ALA A 343 -31.16 -23.22 -12.23
C ALA A 343 -30.71 -24.68 -12.40
N ILE A 344 -30.97 -25.28 -13.55
CA ILE A 344 -30.57 -26.67 -13.87
C ILE A 344 -29.04 -26.78 -13.95
N LEU A 345 -28.36 -25.84 -14.61
CA LEU A 345 -26.89 -25.87 -14.72
C LEU A 345 -26.19 -25.61 -13.38
N ALA A 346 -26.76 -24.76 -12.52
CA ALA A 346 -26.26 -24.55 -11.17
C ALA A 346 -26.36 -25.83 -10.31
N LEU A 347 -27.43 -26.63 -10.51
CA LEU A 347 -27.61 -27.92 -9.84
C LEU A 347 -26.65 -29.01 -10.35
N LEU A 348 -26.11 -28.88 -11.56
CA LEU A 348 -25.19 -29.83 -12.18
C LEU A 348 -23.71 -29.58 -11.84
N GLY A 349 -23.41 -28.64 -10.93
CA GLY A 349 -22.04 -28.35 -10.49
C GLY A 349 -21.27 -27.40 -11.40
N GLU A 350 -21.94 -26.68 -12.29
CA GLU A 350 -21.38 -25.64 -13.18
C GLU A 350 -21.83 -24.24 -12.72
N PRO A 351 -21.36 -23.75 -11.54
CA PRO A 351 -21.91 -22.56 -10.89
C PRO A 351 -21.79 -21.29 -11.74
N GLY A 352 -20.72 -21.15 -12.55
CA GLY A 352 -20.56 -19.99 -13.44
C GLY A 352 -21.59 -19.92 -14.57
N ALA A 353 -21.96 -21.05 -15.17
CA ALA A 353 -22.92 -21.12 -16.28
C ALA A 353 -24.37 -20.99 -15.81
N GLY A 354 -24.70 -21.65 -14.70
CA GLY A 354 -26.05 -21.64 -14.14
C GLY A 354 -26.44 -20.27 -13.60
N GLU A 355 -25.51 -19.59 -12.95
CA GLU A 355 -25.70 -18.22 -12.51
C GLU A 355 -25.99 -17.32 -13.72
N LEU A 356 -25.13 -17.27 -14.76
CA LEU A 356 -25.26 -16.38 -15.94
C LEU A 356 -26.58 -16.51 -16.70
N LEU A 357 -27.11 -17.72 -16.82
CA LEU A 357 -28.40 -17.97 -17.45
C LEU A 357 -29.58 -17.51 -16.57
N ALA A 358 -29.47 -17.70 -15.26
CA ALA A 358 -30.42 -17.15 -14.30
C ALA A 358 -30.39 -15.62 -14.30
N TRP A 359 -29.20 -15.00 -14.45
CA TRP A 359 -29.00 -13.55 -14.59
C TRP A 359 -29.69 -12.99 -15.84
N ALA A 360 -29.48 -13.61 -17.00
CA ALA A 360 -30.10 -13.20 -18.26
C ALA A 360 -31.64 -13.34 -18.24
N GLY A 361 -32.13 -14.43 -17.62
CA GLY A 361 -33.56 -14.67 -17.41
C GLY A 361 -34.22 -13.68 -16.43
N LEU A 362 -33.56 -13.36 -15.31
CA LEU A 362 -34.02 -12.37 -14.34
C LEU A 362 -34.02 -10.95 -14.92
N ALA A 363 -33.00 -10.57 -15.69
CA ALA A 363 -32.91 -9.25 -16.31
C ALA A 363 -33.99 -9.06 -17.40
N THR A 364 -34.24 -10.10 -18.21
CA THR A 364 -35.33 -10.08 -19.20
C THR A 364 -36.70 -10.11 -18.54
N LEU A 365 -36.88 -10.83 -17.42
CA LEU A 365 -38.09 -10.78 -16.59
C LEU A 365 -38.29 -9.40 -15.94
N ALA A 366 -37.22 -8.78 -15.42
CA ALA A 366 -37.27 -7.44 -14.83
C ALA A 366 -37.63 -6.37 -15.86
N ARG A 367 -37.11 -6.48 -17.09
CA ARG A 367 -37.53 -5.67 -18.25
C ARG A 367 -39.02 -5.83 -18.58
N LEU A 368 -39.58 -7.01 -18.33
CA LEU A 368 -40.99 -7.35 -18.57
C LEU A 368 -41.89 -7.14 -17.36
N GLY A 369 -41.36 -6.70 -16.21
CA GLY A 369 -42.12 -6.45 -14.97
C GLY A 369 -43.37 -5.56 -15.19
N PRO A 370 -43.30 -4.50 -16.02
CA PRO A 370 -44.48 -3.71 -16.39
C PRO A 370 -45.42 -4.40 -17.38
N ALA A 371 -44.92 -5.34 -18.21
CA ALA A 371 -45.67 -6.01 -19.27
C ALA A 371 -46.39 -7.29 -18.81
N LEU A 372 -45.92 -7.92 -17.72
CA LEU A 372 -46.64 -8.97 -16.98
C LEU A 372 -47.86 -8.41 -16.21
N ALA A 373 -48.04 -7.09 -16.19
CA ALA A 373 -49.25 -6.40 -15.74
C ALA A 373 -50.40 -6.49 -16.77
N ALA A 374 -50.44 -7.54 -17.58
CA ALA A 374 -51.51 -7.80 -18.54
C ALA A 374 -52.88 -7.85 -17.81
N PRO A 375 -53.99 -7.51 -18.49
CA PRO A 375 -55.32 -7.34 -17.87
C PRO A 375 -55.92 -8.58 -17.16
N GLY A 376 -55.23 -9.73 -17.11
CA GLY A 376 -55.73 -10.98 -16.53
C GLY A 376 -55.26 -11.32 -15.11
N LEU A 377 -54.32 -10.57 -14.51
CA LEU A 377 -53.74 -10.91 -13.20
C LEU A 377 -54.37 -10.10 -12.03
N PRO A 378 -54.75 -10.74 -10.91
CA PRO A 378 -55.26 -10.07 -9.71
C PRO A 378 -54.32 -8.97 -9.21
N ALA A 379 -54.88 -7.83 -8.78
CA ALA A 379 -54.13 -6.63 -8.42
C ALA A 379 -53.03 -6.87 -7.35
N ARG A 380 -53.28 -7.77 -6.39
CA ARG A 380 -52.29 -8.18 -5.38
C ARG A 380 -51.09 -8.90 -5.99
N MET A 381 -51.32 -9.77 -6.97
CA MET A 381 -50.27 -10.53 -7.66
C MET A 381 -49.44 -9.62 -8.57
N ARG A 382 -50.07 -8.63 -9.19
CA ARG A 382 -49.42 -7.56 -9.97
C ARG A 382 -48.45 -6.72 -9.13
N LYS A 383 -48.88 -6.37 -7.91
CA LYS A 383 -48.08 -5.62 -6.93
C LYS A 383 -46.94 -6.47 -6.35
N ALA A 384 -47.17 -7.76 -6.15
CA ALA A 384 -46.15 -8.71 -5.73
C ALA A 384 -45.09 -8.93 -6.82
N LEU A 385 -45.49 -9.16 -8.08
CA LEU A 385 -44.59 -9.41 -9.20
C LEU A 385 -43.69 -8.19 -9.53
N SER A 386 -44.23 -6.98 -9.47
CA SER A 386 -43.46 -5.74 -9.63
C SER A 386 -42.48 -5.49 -8.47
N GLY A 387 -42.89 -5.81 -7.23
CA GLY A 387 -42.02 -5.77 -6.06
C GLY A 387 -40.88 -6.80 -6.14
N VAL A 388 -41.19 -8.03 -6.58
CA VAL A 388 -40.21 -9.12 -6.76
C VAL A 388 -39.23 -8.85 -7.91
N ALA A 389 -39.67 -8.19 -8.99
CA ALA A 389 -38.77 -7.79 -10.07
C ALA A 389 -37.76 -6.70 -9.64
N GLY A 390 -38.22 -5.70 -8.86
CA GLY A 390 -37.36 -4.65 -8.32
C GLY A 390 -36.40 -5.15 -7.23
N LEU A 391 -36.89 -5.96 -6.31
CA LEU A 391 -36.08 -6.58 -5.25
C LEU A 391 -35.15 -7.66 -5.81
N GLY A 392 -35.59 -8.44 -6.80
CA GLY A 392 -34.80 -9.42 -7.52
C GLY A 392 -33.63 -8.75 -8.23
N GLY A 393 -33.86 -7.65 -8.96
CA GLY A 393 -32.81 -6.86 -9.61
C GLY A 393 -31.80 -6.25 -8.62
N ALA A 394 -32.23 -5.80 -7.45
CA ALA A 394 -31.34 -5.29 -6.40
C ALA A 394 -30.53 -6.41 -5.71
N ALA A 395 -31.15 -7.55 -5.43
CA ALA A 395 -30.48 -8.73 -4.84
C ALA A 395 -29.45 -9.34 -5.80
N VAL A 396 -29.77 -9.33 -7.10
CA VAL A 396 -28.89 -9.61 -8.24
C VAL A 396 -27.67 -8.68 -8.19
N VAL A 397 -27.85 -7.36 -8.12
CA VAL A 397 -26.69 -6.44 -8.02
C VAL A 397 -25.80 -6.74 -6.80
N VAL A 398 -26.39 -7.04 -5.65
CA VAL A 398 -25.63 -7.38 -4.42
C VAL A 398 -24.91 -8.72 -4.52
N ALA A 399 -25.52 -9.73 -5.14
CA ALA A 399 -24.92 -11.06 -5.32
C ALA A 399 -23.80 -11.08 -6.38
N ALA A 400 -23.94 -10.31 -7.47
CA ALA A 400 -22.92 -10.21 -8.52
C ALA A 400 -21.68 -9.44 -8.03
N LEU A 401 -21.89 -8.37 -7.27
CA LEU A 401 -20.79 -7.57 -6.71
C LEU A 401 -20.06 -8.27 -5.57
N SER A 402 -20.69 -9.25 -4.90
CA SER A 402 -20.06 -10.00 -3.80
C SER A 402 -19.26 -11.22 -4.26
N ARG A 403 -19.50 -11.76 -5.46
CA ARG A 403 -18.82 -12.97 -5.96
C ARG A 403 -17.75 -12.76 -7.04
N GLY A 404 -17.65 -11.55 -7.61
CA GLY A 404 -16.74 -11.27 -8.72
C GLY A 404 -17.27 -11.72 -10.09
N LEU A 405 -16.67 -11.22 -11.18
CA LEU A 405 -17.01 -11.69 -12.53
C LEU A 405 -16.57 -13.16 -12.68
N PRO A 406 -17.39 -14.03 -13.28
CA PRO A 406 -17.07 -15.45 -13.40
C PRO A 406 -15.83 -15.65 -14.27
N ASP A 407 -14.87 -16.43 -13.77
CA ASP A 407 -13.74 -16.91 -14.56
C ASP A 407 -14.29 -17.85 -15.65
N PRO A 408 -13.98 -17.62 -16.94
CA PRO A 408 -14.49 -18.47 -18.01
C PRO A 408 -13.82 -19.84 -17.94
N GLY A 409 -14.44 -20.74 -17.17
CA GLY A 409 -14.06 -22.15 -17.11
C GLY A 409 -14.26 -22.87 -18.45
N PRO A 410 -14.01 -24.19 -18.50
CA PRO A 410 -14.02 -25.00 -19.72
C PRO A 410 -15.36 -25.06 -20.50
N GLY A 411 -16.46 -24.48 -19.98
CA GLY A 411 -17.76 -24.36 -20.64
C GLY A 411 -18.00 -23.08 -21.48
N SER A 412 -16.98 -22.26 -21.72
CA SER A 412 -17.07 -20.90 -22.30
C SER A 412 -17.67 -20.82 -23.71
N TRP A 413 -17.47 -21.82 -24.57
CA TRP A 413 -18.11 -21.87 -25.91
C TRP A 413 -19.62 -22.11 -25.85
N LEU A 414 -20.08 -22.94 -24.91
CA LEU A 414 -21.49 -23.20 -24.69
C LEU A 414 -22.19 -21.93 -24.19
N MET A 415 -21.54 -21.19 -23.29
CA MET A 415 -22.02 -19.89 -22.78
C MET A 415 -22.18 -18.85 -23.90
N LEU A 416 -21.20 -18.73 -24.80
CA LEU A 416 -21.25 -17.80 -25.94
C LEU A 416 -22.42 -18.14 -26.89
N CYS A 417 -22.57 -19.43 -27.24
CA CYS A 417 -23.64 -19.91 -28.12
C CYS A 417 -25.02 -19.63 -27.53
N ILE A 418 -25.21 -19.90 -26.24
CA ILE A 418 -26.48 -19.67 -25.55
C ILE A 418 -26.80 -18.17 -25.47
N ALA A 419 -25.82 -17.32 -25.14
CA ALA A 419 -26.00 -15.87 -25.09
C ALA A 419 -26.38 -15.28 -26.46
N LEU A 420 -25.77 -15.79 -27.53
CA LEU A 420 -26.12 -15.42 -28.91
C LEU A 420 -27.55 -15.85 -29.27
N VAL A 421 -27.97 -17.06 -28.89
CA VAL A 421 -29.34 -17.55 -29.13
C VAL A 421 -30.37 -16.67 -28.42
N VAL A 422 -30.12 -16.28 -27.16
CA VAL A 422 -31.00 -15.38 -26.40
C VAL A 422 -31.08 -14.00 -27.05
N LEU A 423 -29.95 -13.43 -27.47
CA LEU A 423 -29.90 -12.12 -28.15
C LEU A 423 -30.64 -12.15 -29.50
N VAL A 424 -30.41 -13.17 -30.33
CA VAL A 424 -31.04 -13.33 -31.64
C VAL A 424 -32.53 -13.59 -31.50
N GLY A 425 -32.93 -14.43 -30.52
CA GLY A 425 -34.33 -14.70 -30.20
C GLY A 425 -35.09 -13.45 -29.75
N ASP A 426 -34.52 -12.66 -28.84
CA ASP A 426 -35.13 -11.40 -28.39
C ASP A 426 -35.27 -10.39 -29.54
N GLN A 427 -34.23 -10.24 -30.38
CA GLN A 427 -34.25 -9.36 -31.55
C GLN A 427 -35.29 -9.80 -32.59
N TRP A 428 -35.44 -11.11 -32.81
CA TRP A 428 -36.40 -11.67 -33.75
C TRP A 428 -37.85 -11.44 -33.30
N LEU A 429 -38.14 -11.68 -32.01
CA LEU A 429 -39.45 -11.39 -31.41
C LEU A 429 -39.79 -9.89 -31.45
N ALA A 430 -38.81 -9.02 -31.15
CA ALA A 430 -38.98 -7.56 -31.18
C ALA A 430 -39.38 -7.01 -32.56
N ARG A 431 -38.96 -7.66 -33.65
CA ARG A 431 -39.28 -7.24 -35.02
C ARG A 431 -40.71 -7.58 -35.42
N ARG A 432 -41.37 -8.50 -34.71
CA ARG A 432 -42.76 -8.91 -34.94
C ARG A 432 -43.79 -8.13 -34.09
N GLU A 433 -43.33 -7.21 -33.24
CA GLU A 433 -44.18 -6.28 -32.48
C GLU A 433 -44.68 -5.11 -33.34
N ALA A 434 -45.94 -4.73 -33.15
CA ALA A 434 -46.52 -3.52 -33.74
C ALA A 434 -45.71 -2.28 -33.28
N SER A 435 -45.58 -1.27 -34.16
CA SER A 435 -44.68 -0.12 -33.94
C SER A 435 -44.95 0.68 -32.65
N ALA A 436 -46.20 0.70 -32.18
CA ALA A 436 -46.60 1.38 -30.95
C ALA A 436 -46.22 0.62 -29.66
N ASP A 437 -46.02 -0.71 -29.76
CA ASP A 437 -45.72 -1.63 -28.66
C ASP A 437 -44.27 -2.14 -28.67
N GLN A 438 -43.46 -1.67 -29.62
CA GLN A 438 -42.03 -1.96 -29.67
C GLN A 438 -41.31 -1.30 -28.48
N ASP A 439 -41.16 -2.04 -27.38
CA ASP A 439 -40.29 -1.69 -26.24
C ASP A 439 -38.80 -1.88 -26.63
N ARG A 440 -38.36 -1.11 -27.64
CA ARG A 440 -36.99 -1.08 -28.16
C ARG A 440 -36.10 -0.21 -27.26
N HIS A 441 -35.78 -0.72 -26.07
CA HIS A 441 -34.68 -0.18 -25.29
C HIS A 441 -33.36 -0.55 -25.96
N ARG A 442 -32.74 0.42 -26.62
CA ARG A 442 -31.47 0.23 -27.34
C ARG A 442 -30.34 -0.07 -26.35
N LEU A 443 -30.42 0.46 -25.14
CA LEU A 443 -29.58 0.12 -24.00
C LEU A 443 -29.53 -1.38 -23.69
N HIS A 444 -30.67 -2.07 -23.65
CA HIS A 444 -30.73 -3.50 -23.35
C HIS A 444 -30.07 -4.34 -24.46
N ALA A 445 -30.38 -4.05 -25.73
CA ALA A 445 -29.75 -4.71 -26.87
C ALA A 445 -28.23 -4.47 -26.91
N THR A 446 -27.79 -3.28 -26.52
CA THR A 446 -26.37 -2.94 -26.39
C THR A 446 -25.72 -3.68 -25.24
N GLY A 447 -26.40 -3.78 -24.09
CA GLY A 447 -25.93 -4.56 -22.95
C GLY A 447 -25.70 -6.02 -23.30
N LEU A 448 -26.65 -6.66 -23.98
CA LEU A 448 -26.47 -8.03 -24.48
C LEU A 448 -25.37 -8.14 -25.55
N GLY A 449 -25.26 -7.18 -26.47
CA GLY A 449 -24.21 -7.19 -27.50
C GLY A 449 -22.80 -6.97 -26.93
N LEU A 450 -22.67 -6.14 -25.91
CA LEU A 450 -21.42 -5.97 -25.15
C LEU A 450 -21.11 -7.23 -24.33
N PHE A 451 -22.13 -7.89 -23.79
CA PHE A 451 -21.96 -9.14 -23.06
C PHE A 451 -21.44 -10.26 -23.96
N THR A 452 -22.03 -10.44 -25.15
CA THR A 452 -21.54 -11.43 -26.12
C THR A 452 -20.13 -11.10 -26.61
N ALA A 453 -19.83 -9.83 -26.84
CA ALA A 453 -18.46 -9.41 -27.15
C ALA A 453 -17.50 -9.70 -25.99
N ALA A 454 -17.88 -9.40 -24.75
CA ALA A 454 -17.07 -9.66 -23.57
C ALA A 454 -16.68 -11.14 -23.47
N GLN A 455 -17.62 -12.05 -23.70
CA GLN A 455 -17.37 -13.49 -23.73
C GLN A 455 -16.41 -13.89 -24.87
N GLY A 456 -16.56 -13.30 -26.05
CA GLY A 456 -15.63 -13.50 -27.17
C GLY A 456 -14.20 -13.06 -26.85
N PHE A 457 -14.03 -11.92 -26.17
CA PHE A 457 -12.72 -11.45 -25.72
C PHE A 457 -12.17 -12.27 -24.54
N ALA A 458 -13.03 -12.77 -23.65
CA ALA A 458 -12.65 -13.61 -22.52
C ALA A 458 -12.05 -14.94 -23.00
N LEU A 459 -12.65 -15.53 -24.04
CA LEU A 459 -12.12 -16.72 -24.73
C LEU A 459 -10.72 -16.50 -25.30
N MET A 460 -10.38 -15.27 -25.70
CA MET A 460 -9.07 -14.90 -26.22
C MET A 460 -8.09 -14.47 -25.11
N GLN A 461 -8.45 -14.63 -23.83
CA GLN A 461 -7.72 -14.10 -22.66
C GLN A 461 -7.38 -12.61 -22.78
N HIS A 462 -8.23 -11.85 -23.47
CA HIS A 462 -7.97 -10.45 -23.72
C HIS A 462 -8.50 -9.59 -22.58
N SER A 463 -7.70 -8.64 -22.12
CA SER A 463 -8.01 -7.65 -21.10
C SER A 463 -9.35 -6.92 -21.28
N ALA A 464 -9.78 -6.67 -22.52
CA ALA A 464 -11.03 -6.00 -22.87
C ALA A 464 -12.28 -6.81 -22.48
N ALA A 465 -12.15 -8.10 -22.21
CA ALA A 465 -13.24 -8.94 -21.72
C ALA A 465 -13.90 -8.37 -20.46
N SER A 466 -13.09 -7.98 -19.47
CA SER A 466 -13.56 -7.45 -18.18
C SER A 466 -14.26 -6.10 -18.35
N VAL A 467 -13.72 -5.24 -19.22
CA VAL A 467 -14.29 -3.92 -19.56
C VAL A 467 -15.62 -4.05 -20.28
N LEU A 468 -15.68 -4.92 -21.29
CA LEU A 468 -16.90 -5.17 -22.04
C LEU A 468 -17.96 -5.85 -21.17
N ALA A 469 -17.56 -6.75 -20.26
CA ALA A 469 -18.46 -7.40 -19.32
C ALA A 469 -19.05 -6.41 -18.32
N ALA A 470 -18.20 -5.52 -17.78
CA ALA A 470 -18.65 -4.44 -16.92
C ALA A 470 -19.57 -3.49 -17.69
N ALA A 471 -19.16 -2.98 -18.86
CA ALA A 471 -20.00 -2.10 -19.68
C ALA A 471 -21.35 -2.74 -20.05
N ALA A 472 -21.37 -4.05 -20.31
CA ALA A 472 -22.58 -4.82 -20.53
C ALA A 472 -23.48 -4.85 -19.29
N LEU A 473 -22.92 -5.22 -18.13
CA LEU A 473 -23.63 -5.23 -16.86
C LEU A 473 -24.20 -3.86 -16.54
N LEU A 474 -23.42 -2.80 -16.75
CA LEU A 474 -23.82 -1.42 -16.52
C LEU A 474 -24.98 -0.99 -17.43
N ALA A 475 -24.92 -1.33 -18.72
CA ALA A 475 -26.02 -1.04 -19.65
C ALA A 475 -27.30 -1.81 -19.29
N LEU A 476 -27.17 -3.06 -18.83
CA LEU A 476 -28.29 -3.89 -18.38
C LEU A 476 -28.90 -3.37 -17.06
N VAL A 477 -28.07 -2.95 -16.10
CA VAL A 477 -28.50 -2.37 -14.82
C VAL A 477 -29.15 -1.00 -15.04
N ALA A 478 -28.54 -0.13 -15.85
CA ALA A 478 -29.13 1.17 -16.19
C ALA A 478 -30.50 0.98 -16.86
N SER A 479 -30.62 0.02 -17.78
CA SER A 479 -31.91 -0.37 -18.38
C SER A 479 -32.89 -0.87 -17.31
N GLY A 480 -32.44 -1.74 -16.40
CA GLY A 480 -33.27 -2.32 -15.33
C GLY A 480 -33.79 -1.27 -14.34
N VAL A 481 -32.91 -0.39 -13.84
CA VAL A 481 -33.25 0.71 -12.93
C VAL A 481 -34.19 1.70 -13.60
N ALA A 482 -33.94 2.03 -14.87
CA ALA A 482 -34.81 2.92 -15.61
C ALA A 482 -36.22 2.30 -15.77
N THR A 483 -36.33 1.00 -16.09
CA THR A 483 -37.62 0.30 -16.16
C THR A 483 -38.32 0.16 -14.79
N ALA A 484 -37.57 -0.10 -13.71
CA ALA A 484 -38.11 -0.23 -12.36
C ALA A 484 -38.60 1.12 -11.82
N SER A 485 -37.85 2.20 -12.08
CA SER A 485 -38.24 3.56 -11.68
C SER A 485 -39.50 4.05 -12.41
N ALA A 486 -39.69 3.65 -13.67
CA ALA A 486 -40.92 3.89 -14.43
C ALA A 486 -42.12 3.11 -13.86
N GLY A 487 -41.91 1.86 -13.41
CA GLY A 487 -42.95 1.05 -12.77
C GLY A 487 -43.35 1.54 -11.38
N LEU A 488 -42.39 1.94 -10.54
CA LEU A 488 -42.62 2.41 -9.17
C LEU A 488 -43.39 3.73 -9.09
N ARG A 489 -43.25 4.61 -10.09
CA ARG A 489 -43.97 5.89 -10.14
C ARG A 489 -45.43 5.77 -10.57
N GLY A 490 -45.96 4.56 -10.83
CA GLY A 490 -47.38 4.34 -11.12
C GLY A 490 -47.89 4.90 -12.47
N HIS A 491 -47.01 5.53 -13.25
CA HIS A 491 -47.34 6.24 -14.50
C HIS A 491 -46.98 5.40 -15.75
N LEU A 492 -47.40 4.13 -15.79
CA LEU A 492 -47.01 3.21 -16.87
C LEU A 492 -47.66 3.50 -18.23
N ASN A 493 -48.72 4.30 -18.26
CA ASN A 493 -49.33 4.83 -19.50
C ASN A 493 -48.96 6.28 -19.80
N ASP A 494 -48.12 6.91 -18.98
CA ASP A 494 -47.84 8.34 -19.10
C ASP A 494 -46.64 8.59 -20.02
N ARG A 495 -46.79 9.48 -21.00
CA ARG A 495 -45.72 9.88 -21.94
C ARG A 495 -44.46 10.34 -21.17
N ARG A 496 -44.60 10.82 -19.92
CA ARG A 496 -43.51 11.21 -19.01
C ARG A 496 -42.51 10.08 -18.70
N ALA A 497 -42.97 8.86 -18.43
CA ALA A 497 -42.09 7.73 -18.16
C ALA A 497 -41.31 7.31 -19.41
N ARG A 498 -41.99 7.28 -20.57
CA ARG A 498 -41.34 7.02 -21.88
C ARG A 498 -40.34 8.12 -22.25
N SER A 499 -40.64 9.39 -21.98
CA SER A 499 -39.72 10.51 -22.25
C SER A 499 -38.45 10.46 -21.40
N THR A 500 -38.57 10.07 -20.12
CA THR A 500 -37.42 9.91 -19.22
C THR A 500 -36.53 8.76 -19.70
N LEU A 501 -37.13 7.65 -20.14
CA LEU A 501 -36.42 6.51 -20.73
C LEU A 501 -35.78 6.84 -22.08
N GLN A 502 -36.47 7.58 -22.95
CA GLN A 502 -35.94 8.05 -24.24
C GLN A 502 -34.80 9.06 -24.06
N ARG A 503 -34.77 9.85 -22.98
CA ARG A 503 -33.64 10.73 -22.63
C ARG A 503 -32.38 9.94 -22.30
N PHE A 504 -32.49 8.77 -21.67
CA PHE A 504 -31.36 7.85 -21.47
C PHE A 504 -30.94 7.14 -22.77
N ASP A 505 -31.90 6.74 -23.63
CA ASP A 505 -31.60 6.06 -24.90
C ASP A 505 -31.06 7.01 -26.00
N ALA A 506 -31.41 8.30 -26.00
CA ALA A 506 -31.07 9.27 -27.04
C ALA A 506 -29.56 9.58 -27.25
N PRO A 507 -28.74 9.81 -26.19
CA PRO A 507 -27.29 10.02 -26.39
C PRO A 507 -26.61 8.76 -26.95
N LEU A 508 -27.04 7.59 -26.49
CA LEU A 508 -26.54 6.27 -26.92
C LEU A 508 -26.99 5.90 -28.34
N ALA A 509 -28.19 6.32 -28.75
CA ALA A 509 -28.75 6.12 -30.09
C ALA A 509 -27.88 6.67 -31.24
N SER A 510 -27.07 7.70 -30.99
CA SER A 510 -26.16 8.28 -31.99
C SER A 510 -24.90 7.44 -32.23
N VAL A 511 -24.48 6.66 -31.22
CA VAL A 511 -23.29 5.79 -31.22
C VAL A 511 -23.61 4.40 -31.82
N HIS A 512 -24.88 4.00 -31.84
CA HIS A 512 -25.37 2.65 -32.22
C HIS A 512 -25.43 2.32 -33.72
N ARG A 513 -24.71 3.02 -34.61
CA ARG A 513 -24.61 2.49 -36.00
C ARG A 513 -23.70 1.25 -35.95
N PRO A 514 -24.09 0.11 -36.57
CA PRO A 514 -23.32 -1.14 -36.49
C PRO A 514 -21.85 -0.98 -36.94
N ARG A 515 -21.59 -0.05 -37.87
CA ARG A 515 -20.23 0.35 -38.27
C ARG A 515 -19.38 0.96 -37.15
N TRP A 516 -19.96 1.74 -36.24
CA TRP A 516 -19.23 2.35 -35.12
C TRP A 516 -18.97 1.34 -34.01
N ILE A 517 -19.90 0.41 -33.78
CA ILE A 517 -19.72 -0.71 -32.86
C ILE A 517 -18.61 -1.64 -33.37
N ALA A 518 -18.66 -2.02 -34.65
CA ALA A 518 -17.62 -2.83 -35.27
C ALA A 518 -16.25 -2.12 -35.26
N ALA A 519 -16.20 -0.83 -35.56
CA ALA A 519 -14.98 -0.03 -35.46
C ALA A 519 -14.44 0.05 -34.03
N GLY A 520 -15.32 0.22 -33.03
CA GLY A 520 -14.94 0.25 -31.61
C GLY A 520 -14.40 -1.09 -31.12
N LEU A 521 -15.02 -2.21 -31.53
CA LEU A 521 -14.57 -3.56 -31.23
C LEU A 521 -13.23 -3.87 -31.91
N ALA A 522 -13.07 -3.49 -33.17
CA ALA A 522 -11.80 -3.62 -33.88
C ALA A 522 -10.69 -2.78 -33.23
N LEU A 523 -11.01 -1.56 -32.78
CA LEU A 523 -10.07 -0.71 -32.06
C LEU A 523 -9.72 -1.29 -30.69
N ALA A 524 -10.69 -1.84 -29.96
CA ALA A 524 -10.46 -2.50 -28.67
C ALA A 524 -9.60 -3.76 -28.79
N TRP A 525 -9.81 -4.55 -29.85
CA TRP A 525 -8.96 -5.68 -30.19
C TRP A 525 -7.55 -5.24 -30.59
N ALA A 526 -7.42 -4.24 -31.47
CA ALA A 526 -6.12 -3.69 -31.87
C ALA A 526 -5.36 -3.08 -30.67
N ALA A 527 -6.08 -2.46 -29.73
CA ALA A 527 -5.50 -1.94 -28.50
C ALA A 527 -4.94 -3.03 -27.59
N GLY A 528 -5.38 -4.28 -27.73
CA GLY A 528 -4.79 -5.43 -27.05
C GLY A 528 -3.35 -5.74 -27.43
N GLY A 529 -2.86 -5.21 -28.57
CA GLY A 529 -1.44 -5.30 -28.93
C GLY A 529 -0.55 -4.25 -28.26
N LEU A 530 -1.13 -3.31 -27.49
CA LEU A 530 -0.37 -2.35 -26.69
C LEU A 530 -0.24 -2.91 -25.27
N HIS A 531 0.94 -3.40 -24.93
CA HIS A 531 1.24 -3.84 -23.57
C HIS A 531 2.31 -2.96 -22.97
N ALA A 532 2.13 -2.56 -21.73
CA ALA A 532 3.16 -1.86 -20.99
C ALA A 532 3.72 -2.73 -19.88
N VAL A 533 5.05 -2.91 -19.91
CA VAL A 533 5.80 -3.62 -18.89
C VAL A 533 6.21 -2.59 -17.82
N PRO A 534 5.71 -2.72 -16.57
CA PRO A 534 6.04 -1.80 -15.49
C PRO A 534 7.54 -1.79 -15.16
N ILE A 535 8.00 -0.70 -14.53
CA ILE A 535 9.36 -0.63 -13.99
C ILE A 535 9.54 -1.75 -12.94
N GLY A 536 10.67 -2.44 -13.00
CA GLY A 536 10.98 -3.57 -12.12
C GLY A 536 10.39 -4.91 -12.57
N HIS A 537 9.63 -4.93 -13.67
CA HIS A 537 9.13 -6.15 -14.31
C HIS A 537 9.85 -6.38 -15.64
N VAL A 538 9.87 -7.65 -16.06
CA VAL A 538 10.29 -8.08 -17.39
C VAL A 538 9.12 -8.82 -18.02
N GLY A 539 8.77 -8.45 -19.26
CA GLY A 539 7.69 -9.10 -20.01
C GLY A 539 8.27 -10.19 -20.90
N ILE A 540 7.79 -11.42 -20.75
CA ILE A 540 8.11 -12.53 -21.65
C ILE A 540 6.97 -12.62 -22.66
N ILE A 541 7.30 -12.50 -23.95
CA ILE A 541 6.31 -12.52 -25.03
C ILE A 541 6.25 -13.96 -25.55
N GLU A 542 5.12 -14.62 -25.40
CA GLU A 542 4.83 -15.90 -26.03
C GLU A 542 4.14 -15.65 -27.36
N ARG A 543 4.72 -16.08 -28.48
CA ARG A 543 4.06 -16.05 -29.79
C ARG A 543 3.60 -17.46 -30.13
N PHE A 544 2.29 -17.67 -30.22
CA PHE A 544 1.70 -19.02 -30.38
C PHE A 544 2.24 -20.06 -29.37
N GLY A 545 2.59 -19.61 -28.16
CA GLY A 545 3.15 -20.45 -27.10
C GLY A 545 4.68 -20.61 -27.12
N GLU A 546 5.38 -20.07 -28.11
CA GLU A 546 6.85 -20.07 -28.13
C GLU A 546 7.39 -18.79 -27.45
N PRO A 547 8.25 -18.88 -26.42
CA PRO A 547 8.79 -17.72 -25.73
C PRO A 547 9.83 -16.99 -26.60
N LEU A 548 9.57 -15.72 -26.90
CA LEU A 548 10.49 -14.79 -27.55
C LEU A 548 11.44 -14.14 -26.51
N PRO A 549 12.53 -13.48 -26.97
CA PRO A 549 13.44 -12.78 -26.07
C PRO A 549 12.71 -11.81 -25.13
N SER A 550 13.07 -11.85 -23.85
CA SER A 550 12.42 -11.05 -22.82
C SER A 550 12.54 -9.54 -23.11
N ALA A 551 11.41 -8.85 -23.00
CA ALA A 551 11.33 -7.43 -23.26
C ALA A 551 11.51 -6.61 -21.97
N LYS A 552 12.31 -5.54 -22.08
CA LYS A 552 12.56 -4.60 -20.99
C LYS A 552 11.31 -3.76 -20.67
N ALA A 553 11.29 -3.17 -19.48
CA ALA A 553 10.26 -2.22 -19.06
C ALA A 553 10.03 -1.11 -20.09
N GLY A 554 8.77 -0.80 -20.38
CA GLY A 554 8.36 0.14 -21.44
C GLY A 554 7.07 -0.26 -22.13
N LEU A 555 6.64 0.54 -23.11
CA LEU A 555 5.49 0.22 -23.97
C LEU A 555 5.95 -0.66 -25.14
N LEU A 556 5.33 -1.82 -25.27
CA LEU A 556 5.58 -2.81 -26.30
C LEU A 556 4.37 -2.88 -27.23
N LEU A 557 4.65 -2.91 -28.52
CA LEU A 557 3.67 -3.20 -29.54
C LEU A 557 3.84 -4.67 -29.96
N THR A 558 2.88 -5.51 -29.61
CA THR A 558 2.80 -6.91 -29.98
C THR A 558 1.59 -7.16 -30.87
N PHE A 559 1.46 -8.37 -31.39
CA PHE A 559 0.21 -8.76 -32.02
C PHE A 559 -0.88 -8.95 -30.95
N PRO A 560 -2.11 -8.48 -31.20
CA PRO A 560 -3.20 -8.70 -30.26
C PRO A 560 -3.42 -10.20 -29.97
N PRO A 561 -3.95 -10.55 -28.79
CA PRO A 561 -4.36 -11.91 -28.49
C PRO A 561 -5.30 -12.45 -29.58
N PRO A 562 -5.19 -13.72 -29.97
CA PRO A 562 -4.44 -14.80 -29.32
C PRO A 562 -3.01 -15.03 -29.86
N VAL A 563 -2.47 -14.13 -30.71
CA VAL A 563 -1.19 -14.37 -31.39
C VAL A 563 -0.02 -14.24 -30.42
N ASP A 564 0.06 -13.11 -29.72
CA ASP A 564 1.06 -12.89 -28.68
C ASP A 564 0.38 -12.85 -27.30
N ARG A 565 1.00 -13.47 -26.30
CA ARG A 565 0.63 -13.41 -24.88
C ARG A 565 1.83 -12.90 -24.10
N ILE A 566 1.61 -12.10 -23.05
CA ILE A 566 2.71 -11.56 -22.25
C ILE A 566 2.57 -12.04 -20.81
N GLU A 567 3.64 -12.65 -20.31
CA GLU A 567 3.81 -12.98 -18.91
C GLU A 567 4.75 -11.96 -18.25
N LEU A 568 4.30 -11.31 -17.18
CA LEU A 568 5.07 -10.31 -16.45
C LEU A 568 5.73 -10.94 -15.23
N VAL A 569 7.06 -10.92 -15.19
CA VAL A 569 7.85 -11.42 -14.05
C VAL A 569 8.48 -10.25 -13.31
N ASP A 570 8.21 -10.15 -12.00
CA ASP A 570 8.83 -9.17 -11.12
C ASP A 570 10.29 -9.56 -10.81
N VAL A 571 11.23 -8.76 -11.32
CA VAL A 571 12.68 -8.95 -11.15
C VAL A 571 13.29 -7.98 -10.14
N ALA A 572 12.57 -6.92 -9.77
CA ALA A 572 13.07 -5.91 -8.84
C ALA A 572 12.83 -6.28 -7.38
N ARG A 573 11.76 -7.05 -7.11
CA ARG A 573 11.41 -7.45 -5.74
C ARG A 573 12.38 -8.49 -5.20
N ILE A 574 12.92 -8.20 -4.02
CA ILE A 574 13.63 -9.19 -3.20
C ILE A 574 12.58 -10.09 -2.54
N ARG A 575 12.68 -11.38 -2.77
CA ARG A 575 11.80 -12.41 -2.20
C ARG A 575 12.48 -13.06 -1.01
N ARG A 576 11.69 -13.40 0.01
CA ARG A 576 12.13 -14.13 1.20
C ARG A 576 11.51 -15.52 1.20
N ALA A 577 12.35 -16.55 1.27
CA ALA A 577 11.91 -17.92 1.47
C ALA A 577 12.44 -18.44 2.81
N GLU A 578 11.55 -18.94 3.66
CA GLU A 578 11.94 -19.62 4.90
C GLU A 578 12.49 -21.01 4.56
N ILE A 579 13.70 -21.29 5.06
CA ILE A 579 14.46 -22.52 4.81
C ILE A 579 14.28 -23.46 6.01
N ALA A 580 14.48 -22.95 7.23
CA ALA A 580 14.39 -23.71 8.47
C ALA A 580 13.66 -22.89 9.54
N ASP A 581 12.82 -23.58 10.32
CA ASP A 581 12.09 -23.02 11.46
C ASP A 581 12.74 -23.50 12.76
N SER A 582 12.54 -22.73 13.82
CA SER A 582 13.00 -22.96 15.19
C SER A 582 12.70 -24.36 15.77
N GLY A 583 11.74 -25.09 15.20
CA GLY A 583 11.32 -26.41 15.67
C GLY A 583 12.05 -27.62 15.06
N THR A 584 12.79 -27.47 13.95
CA THR A 584 13.46 -28.60 13.28
C THR A 584 14.91 -28.79 13.77
N PRO A 585 15.23 -29.86 14.51
CA PRO A 585 16.60 -30.13 14.95
C PRO A 585 17.45 -30.61 13.77
N LEU A 586 18.63 -29.99 13.62
CA LEU A 586 19.66 -30.37 12.65
C LEU A 586 20.82 -31.06 13.36
N LEU A 587 21.38 -32.10 12.73
CA LEU A 587 22.54 -32.84 13.25
C LEU A 587 23.84 -32.20 12.77
N CYS A 588 24.70 -31.83 13.71
CA CYS A 588 26.05 -31.34 13.45
C CYS A 588 27.03 -32.51 13.26
N GLY A 589 28.20 -32.23 12.69
CA GLY A 589 29.24 -33.23 12.43
C GLY A 589 29.82 -33.89 13.68
N ASP A 590 29.73 -33.20 14.83
CA ASP A 590 30.11 -33.71 16.15
C ASP A 590 28.98 -34.49 16.87
N GLN A 591 27.94 -34.89 16.13
CA GLN A 591 26.76 -35.61 16.63
C GLN A 591 25.88 -34.82 17.60
N SER A 592 26.10 -33.50 17.73
CA SER A 592 25.20 -32.63 18.51
C SER A 592 23.98 -32.21 17.67
N MET A 593 22.88 -31.86 18.35
CA MET A 593 21.69 -31.30 17.70
C MET A 593 21.60 -29.79 17.93
N VAL A 594 21.23 -29.05 16.89
CA VAL A 594 21.00 -27.60 16.95
C VAL A 594 19.71 -27.21 16.23
N THR A 595 18.98 -26.24 16.77
CA THR A 595 17.78 -25.66 16.16
C THR A 595 18.12 -24.31 15.54
N VAL A 596 17.84 -24.16 14.25
CA VAL A 596 18.25 -22.99 13.46
C VAL A 596 17.06 -22.42 12.72
N GLU A 597 16.87 -21.11 12.81
CA GLU A 597 15.92 -20.36 11.99
C GLU A 597 16.70 -19.73 10.82
N ALA A 598 16.43 -20.17 9.60
CA ALA A 598 17.16 -19.71 8.43
C ALA A 598 16.20 -19.22 7.35
N SER A 599 16.52 -18.09 6.72
CA SER A 599 15.78 -17.60 5.57
C SER A 599 16.71 -17.23 4.42
N LEU A 600 16.19 -17.31 3.20
CA LEU A 600 16.89 -17.00 1.96
C LEU A 600 16.33 -15.71 1.38
N HIS A 601 17.18 -14.73 1.06
CA HIS A 601 16.77 -13.65 0.17
C HIS A 601 17.35 -13.84 -1.23
N TYR A 602 16.48 -13.76 -2.23
CA TYR A 602 16.86 -13.92 -3.63
C TYR A 602 16.09 -12.95 -4.51
N LYS A 603 16.61 -12.71 -5.70
CA LYS A 603 15.95 -11.95 -6.76
C LYS A 603 15.98 -12.75 -8.06
N VAL A 604 15.01 -12.51 -8.94
CA VAL A 604 15.00 -13.13 -10.27
C VAL A 604 16.03 -12.42 -11.15
N GLU A 605 16.91 -13.19 -11.80
CA GLU A 605 17.93 -12.70 -12.73
C GLU A 605 17.52 -12.95 -14.18
N SER A 606 17.04 -14.17 -14.48
CA SER A 606 16.50 -14.57 -15.77
C SER A 606 15.00 -14.85 -15.63
N ALA A 607 14.16 -13.96 -16.17
CA ALA A 607 12.71 -14.09 -16.10
C ALA A 607 12.20 -15.33 -16.87
N SER A 608 12.78 -15.63 -18.03
CA SER A 608 12.39 -16.78 -18.85
C SER A 608 12.64 -18.10 -18.14
N ASP A 609 13.81 -18.24 -17.53
CA ASP A 609 14.17 -19.48 -16.85
C ASP A 609 13.32 -19.68 -15.58
N PHE A 610 13.03 -18.60 -14.87
CA PHE A 610 12.18 -18.63 -13.68
C PHE A 610 10.72 -19.00 -14.00
N ALA A 611 10.17 -18.50 -15.11
CA ALA A 611 8.77 -18.75 -15.50
C ALA A 611 8.55 -20.14 -16.12
N TYR A 612 9.48 -20.63 -16.94
CA TYR A 612 9.23 -21.82 -17.77
C TYR A 612 10.06 -23.07 -17.43
N SER A 613 11.16 -22.95 -16.65
CA SER A 613 12.00 -24.13 -16.40
C SER A 613 11.32 -25.14 -15.47
N LEU A 614 10.58 -24.66 -14.46
CA LEU A 614 9.96 -25.47 -13.42
C LEU A 614 8.58 -24.90 -13.05
N ALA A 615 7.64 -25.80 -12.73
CA ALA A 615 6.27 -25.40 -12.39
C ALA A 615 6.15 -24.62 -11.06
N ASP A 616 7.05 -24.88 -10.11
CA ASP A 616 7.13 -24.17 -8.83
C ASP A 616 8.60 -23.93 -8.44
N PRO A 617 9.22 -22.84 -8.94
CA PRO A 617 10.63 -22.55 -8.69
C PRO A 617 10.91 -22.22 -7.21
N ASP A 618 9.92 -21.70 -6.48
CA ASP A 618 10.08 -21.26 -5.09
C ASP A 618 10.17 -22.46 -4.14
N SER A 619 9.37 -23.52 -4.34
CA SER A 619 9.50 -24.75 -3.54
C SER A 619 10.78 -25.51 -3.84
N VAL A 620 11.19 -25.57 -5.11
CA VAL A 620 12.45 -26.21 -5.51
C VAL A 620 13.64 -25.46 -4.91
N LEU A 621 13.68 -24.13 -5.00
CA LEU A 621 14.74 -23.33 -4.40
C LEU A 621 14.81 -23.52 -2.87
N ARG A 622 13.66 -23.59 -2.20
CA ARG A 622 13.60 -23.87 -0.76
C ARG A 622 14.19 -25.23 -0.43
N ALA A 623 13.85 -26.27 -1.18
CA ALA A 623 14.39 -27.62 -0.98
C ALA A 623 15.91 -27.67 -1.22
N LEU A 624 16.41 -26.99 -2.25
CA LEU A 624 17.85 -26.90 -2.53
C LEU A 624 18.59 -26.15 -1.41
N ALA A 625 18.03 -25.06 -0.92
CA ALA A 625 18.59 -24.29 0.18
C ALA A 625 18.57 -25.06 1.51
N GLN A 626 17.52 -25.85 1.76
CA GLN A 626 17.42 -26.75 2.91
C GLN A 626 18.51 -27.81 2.86
N ASN A 627 18.73 -28.43 1.70
CA ASN A 627 19.78 -29.40 1.52
C ASN A 627 21.19 -28.78 1.71
N ALA A 628 21.41 -27.58 1.15
CA ALA A 628 22.66 -26.85 1.34
C ALA A 628 22.91 -26.49 2.82
N LEU A 629 21.88 -26.09 3.55
CA LEU A 629 21.97 -25.83 4.99
C LEU A 629 22.29 -27.11 5.77
N LEU A 630 21.62 -28.22 5.46
CA LEU A 630 21.87 -29.52 6.09
C LEU A 630 23.32 -29.98 5.90
N GLU A 631 23.83 -29.91 4.67
CA GLU A 631 25.22 -30.29 4.36
C GLU A 631 26.24 -29.37 5.06
N ALA A 632 25.98 -28.07 5.07
CA ALA A 632 26.86 -27.09 5.70
C ALA A 632 26.89 -27.21 7.23
N VAL A 633 25.77 -27.60 7.86
CA VAL A 633 25.71 -27.88 9.31
C VAL A 633 26.32 -29.24 9.65
N ALA A 634 26.08 -30.27 8.84
CA ALA A 634 26.59 -31.63 9.07
C ALA A 634 28.12 -31.75 9.03
N THR A 635 28.81 -30.77 8.43
CA THR A 635 30.28 -30.72 8.33
C THR A 635 30.94 -29.88 9.43
N ARG A 636 30.16 -29.27 10.33
CA ARG A 636 30.62 -28.35 11.38
C ARG A 636 30.30 -28.87 12.78
N SER A 637 31.06 -28.41 13.77
CA SER A 637 30.75 -28.64 15.18
C SER A 637 29.68 -27.68 15.71
N HIS A 638 29.05 -28.05 16.81
CA HIS A 638 28.05 -27.24 17.51
C HIS A 638 28.53 -25.79 17.75
N ASP A 639 29.73 -25.66 18.33
CA ASP A 639 30.29 -24.38 18.74
C ASP A 639 30.62 -23.49 17.53
N ALA A 640 31.06 -24.09 16.42
CA ALA A 640 31.33 -23.36 15.18
C ALA A 640 30.05 -22.79 14.56
N VAL A 641 28.91 -23.47 14.72
CA VAL A 641 27.59 -22.96 14.28
C VAL A 641 27.12 -21.83 15.20
N LEU A 642 27.39 -21.90 16.50
CA LEU A 642 26.91 -20.92 17.49
C LEU A 642 27.72 -19.62 17.59
N THR A 643 29.03 -19.66 17.31
CA THR A 643 29.94 -18.53 17.63
C THR A 643 30.52 -17.86 16.38
N SER A 644 31.75 -18.22 16.01
CA SER A 644 32.59 -17.51 15.04
C SER A 644 32.41 -17.96 13.58
N GLY A 645 31.78 -19.13 13.36
CA GLY A 645 31.57 -19.70 12.03
C GLY A 645 30.32 -19.20 11.31
N ARG A 646 29.45 -18.40 11.94
CA ARG A 646 28.14 -18.01 11.37
C ARG A 646 28.25 -17.33 10.01
N THR A 647 29.11 -16.33 9.87
CA THR A 647 29.28 -15.60 8.59
C THR A 647 29.82 -16.52 7.49
N THR A 648 30.65 -17.51 7.86
CA THR A 648 31.15 -18.51 6.91
C THR A 648 30.08 -19.52 6.53
N LEU A 649 29.21 -19.90 7.48
CA LEU A 649 28.07 -20.77 7.24
C LEU A 649 27.07 -20.11 6.29
N GLU A 650 26.69 -18.86 6.54
CA GLU A 650 25.80 -18.08 5.66
C GLU A 650 26.38 -17.93 4.25
N ALA A 651 27.69 -17.67 4.14
CA ALA A 651 28.38 -17.55 2.86
C ALA A 651 28.41 -18.88 2.07
N ASP A 652 28.65 -19.99 2.75
CA ASP A 652 28.70 -21.32 2.15
C ASP A 652 27.30 -21.79 1.71
N VAL A 653 26.29 -21.60 2.56
CA VAL A 653 24.90 -21.92 2.22
C VAL A 653 24.45 -21.09 1.02
N ARG A 654 24.77 -19.79 0.98
CA ARG A 654 24.50 -18.93 -0.17
C ARG A 654 25.19 -19.43 -1.44
N ALA A 655 26.47 -19.79 -1.37
CA ALA A 655 27.24 -20.25 -2.52
C ALA A 655 26.76 -21.61 -3.04
N ALA A 656 26.53 -22.58 -2.15
CA ALA A 656 26.01 -23.90 -2.47
C ALA A 656 24.60 -23.82 -3.08
N THR A 657 23.73 -23.00 -2.48
CA THR A 657 22.36 -22.76 -3.00
C THR A 657 22.41 -22.12 -4.39
N GLN A 658 23.30 -21.15 -4.64
CA GLN A 658 23.47 -20.54 -5.97
C GLN A 658 23.98 -21.57 -6.99
N ALA A 659 24.94 -22.42 -6.63
CA ALA A 659 25.47 -23.45 -7.52
C ALA A 659 24.40 -24.48 -7.90
N ALA A 660 23.64 -24.97 -6.91
CA ALA A 660 22.52 -25.89 -7.14
C ALA A 660 21.41 -25.23 -7.98
N SER A 661 21.11 -23.96 -7.71
CA SER A 661 20.12 -23.18 -8.47
C SER A 661 20.52 -22.99 -9.94
N ASN A 662 21.81 -22.72 -10.20
CA ASN A 662 22.35 -22.62 -11.56
C ASN A 662 22.28 -23.96 -12.30
N GLN A 663 22.54 -25.07 -11.61
CA GLN A 663 22.44 -26.41 -12.19
C GLN A 663 20.98 -26.76 -12.55
N ALA A 664 20.03 -26.36 -11.70
CA ALA A 664 18.60 -26.51 -11.93
C ALA A 664 18.02 -25.46 -12.92
N ARG A 665 18.83 -24.50 -13.40
CA ARG A 665 18.43 -23.40 -14.28
C ARG A 665 17.21 -22.63 -13.76
N LEU A 666 17.18 -22.32 -12.47
CA LEU A 666 16.07 -21.56 -11.87
C LEU A 666 16.04 -20.08 -12.25
N GLY A 667 17.14 -19.54 -12.82
CA GLY A 667 17.21 -18.13 -13.22
C GLY A 667 17.19 -17.14 -12.04
N VAL A 668 17.54 -17.58 -10.83
CA VAL A 668 17.56 -16.74 -9.63
C VAL A 668 18.97 -16.43 -9.15
N LYS A 669 19.11 -15.26 -8.53
CA LYS A 669 20.31 -14.81 -7.87
C LYS A 669 20.08 -14.71 -6.36
N VAL A 670 20.79 -15.54 -5.62
CA VAL A 670 20.79 -15.55 -4.16
C VAL A 670 21.61 -14.37 -3.66
N LEU A 671 20.99 -13.51 -2.85
CA LEU A 671 21.62 -12.32 -2.28
C LEU A 671 22.32 -12.66 -0.97
N ASP A 672 21.56 -13.21 -0.03
CA ASP A 672 22.02 -13.64 1.28
C ASP A 672 21.16 -14.79 1.83
N ALA A 673 21.66 -15.44 2.87
CA ALA A 673 20.97 -16.52 3.59
C ALA A 673 21.12 -16.27 5.10
N PRO A 674 20.45 -15.24 5.67
CA PRO A 674 20.57 -14.92 7.08
C PRO A 674 20.12 -16.08 7.97
N ILE A 675 20.96 -16.40 8.95
CA ILE A 675 20.74 -17.49 9.92
C ILE A 675 20.61 -16.90 11.33
N SER A 676 19.41 -17.07 11.90
CA SER A 676 19.07 -16.70 13.28
C SER A 676 18.98 -17.97 14.14
N MET A 677 19.45 -17.90 15.38
CA MET A 677 19.48 -19.08 16.25
C MET A 677 18.28 -19.08 17.19
N ALA A 678 17.62 -20.23 17.29
CA ALA A 678 16.65 -20.50 18.34
C ALA A 678 17.39 -21.07 19.56
N ALA A 679 17.09 -20.53 20.74
CA ALA A 679 17.69 -20.94 22.01
C ALA A 679 17.47 -22.44 22.33
N VAL A 680 18.27 -22.95 23.29
CA VAL A 680 18.22 -24.34 23.79
C VAL A 680 16.77 -24.81 23.95
N PRO A 681 16.38 -25.97 23.37
CA PRO A 681 15.03 -26.49 23.48
C PRO A 681 14.57 -26.54 24.95
N PRO A 682 13.35 -26.10 25.27
CA PRO A 682 12.88 -26.03 26.66
C PRO A 682 12.90 -27.39 27.38
N SER A 683 12.95 -28.50 26.64
CA SER A 683 13.09 -29.86 27.19
C SER A 683 14.46 -30.17 27.79
N VAL A 684 15.53 -29.46 27.41
CA VAL A 684 16.92 -29.78 27.80
C VAL A 684 17.59 -28.63 28.55
N THR A 685 16.98 -27.44 28.57
CA THR A 685 17.50 -26.25 29.29
C THR A 685 17.80 -26.55 30.76
N ALA A 686 16.95 -27.32 31.44
CA ALA A 686 17.15 -27.66 32.85
C ALA A 686 18.42 -28.50 33.07
N ALA A 687 18.67 -29.52 32.24
CA ALA A 687 19.84 -30.38 32.35
C ALA A 687 21.14 -29.67 31.96
N PHE A 688 21.08 -28.75 30.98
CA PHE A 688 22.24 -27.95 30.59
C PHE A 688 22.61 -26.91 31.66
N LEU A 689 21.62 -26.24 32.25
CA LEU A 689 21.84 -25.34 33.38
C LEU A 689 22.40 -26.08 34.60
N ASP A 690 21.99 -27.34 34.82
CA ASP A 690 22.50 -28.18 35.92
C ASP A 690 24.00 -28.49 35.78
N VAL A 691 24.49 -28.74 34.56
CA VAL A 691 25.92 -28.93 34.29
C VAL A 691 26.72 -27.65 34.54
N ILE A 692 26.17 -26.49 34.13
CA ILE A 692 26.81 -25.19 34.39
C ILE A 692 26.85 -24.91 35.89
N SER A 693 25.75 -25.12 36.62
CA SER A 693 25.73 -24.94 38.07
C SER A 693 26.67 -25.92 38.78
N ALA A 694 26.78 -27.16 38.32
CA ALA A 694 27.70 -28.14 38.89
C ALA A 694 29.17 -27.73 38.68
N ASP A 695 29.52 -27.12 37.55
CA ASP A 695 30.87 -26.62 37.30
C ASP A 695 31.17 -25.34 38.12
N GLU A 696 30.20 -24.44 38.25
CA GLU A 696 30.29 -23.27 39.15
C GLU A 696 30.42 -23.70 40.62
N GLU A 697 29.67 -24.71 41.05
CA GLU A 697 29.76 -25.31 42.39
C GLU A 697 31.12 -25.97 42.61
N ARG A 698 31.63 -26.72 41.62
CA ARG A 698 32.97 -27.30 41.64
C ARG A 698 34.03 -26.21 41.80
N GLN A 699 33.97 -25.16 40.99
CA GLN A 699 34.94 -24.07 41.05
C GLN A 699 34.85 -23.32 42.39
N THR A 700 33.63 -23.11 42.89
CA THR A 700 33.39 -22.52 44.21
C THR A 700 33.97 -23.39 45.32
N ALA A 701 33.82 -24.71 45.24
CA ALA A 701 34.37 -25.66 46.20
C ALA A 701 35.91 -25.66 46.20
N ILE A 702 36.53 -25.65 45.01
CA ILE A 702 38.00 -25.52 44.86
C ILE A 702 38.47 -24.20 45.47
N ASN A 703 37.86 -23.08 45.10
CA ASN A 703 38.22 -21.76 45.61
C ASN A 703 38.09 -21.69 47.15
N ARG A 704 37.04 -22.30 47.73
CA ARG A 704 36.87 -22.40 49.20
C ARG A 704 37.95 -23.26 49.85
N ALA A 705 38.31 -24.39 49.25
CA ALA A 705 39.36 -25.26 49.75
C ALA A 705 40.74 -24.58 49.70
N GLU A 706 41.05 -23.88 48.61
CA GLU A 706 42.26 -23.09 48.47
C GLU A 706 42.31 -21.93 49.48
N ALA A 707 41.20 -21.21 49.67
CA ALA A 707 41.10 -20.16 50.68
C ALA A 707 41.31 -20.71 52.11
N TYR A 708 40.76 -21.89 52.42
CA TYR A 708 40.97 -22.55 53.70
C TYR A 708 42.43 -22.97 53.91
N ALA A 709 43.06 -23.57 52.89
CA ALA A 709 44.48 -23.93 52.95
C ALA A 709 45.37 -22.69 53.11
N ALA A 710 45.03 -21.60 52.42
CA ALA A 710 45.71 -20.32 52.51
C ALA A 710 45.55 -19.63 53.89
N ASP A 711 44.51 -19.92 54.67
CA ASP A 711 44.38 -19.45 56.05
C ASP A 711 45.14 -20.35 57.05
N VAL A 712 44.96 -21.67 56.95
CA VAL A 712 45.47 -22.61 57.96
C VAL A 712 46.99 -22.78 57.89
N LEU A 713 47.57 -22.91 56.70
CA LEU A 713 49.01 -23.17 56.55
C LEU A 713 49.88 -22.03 57.09
N PRO A 714 49.62 -20.74 56.77
CA PRO A 714 50.39 -19.64 57.33
C PRO A 714 50.18 -19.47 58.83
N ARG A 715 48.97 -19.69 59.34
CA ARG A 715 48.68 -19.64 60.79
C ARG A 715 49.45 -20.71 61.54
N ALA A 716 49.39 -21.96 61.09
CA ALA A 716 50.14 -23.06 61.69
C ALA A 716 51.66 -22.82 61.61
N GLY A 717 52.16 -22.28 60.49
CA GLY A 717 53.55 -21.87 60.34
C GLY A 717 53.96 -20.75 61.32
N GLY A 718 53.12 -19.72 61.45
CA GLY A 718 53.29 -18.62 62.40
C GLY A 718 53.34 -19.11 63.85
N ASP A 719 52.44 -20.03 64.23
CA ASP A 719 52.41 -20.63 65.56
C ASP A 719 53.65 -21.48 65.86
N ALA A 720 54.13 -22.24 64.88
CA ALA A 720 55.35 -23.01 65.00
C ALA A 720 56.57 -22.10 65.23
N VAL A 721 56.72 -21.04 64.42
CA VAL A 721 57.79 -20.04 64.58
C VAL A 721 57.67 -19.33 65.94
N ALA A 722 56.47 -18.92 66.34
CA ALA A 722 56.25 -18.27 67.63
C ALA A 722 56.57 -19.18 68.82
N ARG A 723 56.34 -20.50 68.69
CA ARG A 723 56.70 -21.49 69.72
C ARG A 723 58.21 -21.66 69.83
N ILE A 724 58.91 -21.77 68.69
CA ILE A 724 60.37 -21.85 68.63
C ILE A 724 61.01 -20.57 69.20
N ALA A 725 60.52 -19.40 68.79
CA ALA A 725 61.00 -18.11 69.31
C ALA A 725 60.80 -17.99 70.82
N ARG A 726 59.64 -18.41 71.34
CA ARG A 726 59.40 -18.48 72.81
C ARG A 726 60.37 -19.42 73.50
N ALA A 727 60.62 -20.61 72.95
CA ALA A 727 61.56 -21.58 73.51
C ALA A 727 62.99 -21.01 73.56
N HIS A 728 63.45 -20.35 72.50
CA HIS A 728 64.72 -19.64 72.49
C HIS A 728 64.77 -18.50 73.51
N GLY A 729 63.69 -17.71 73.64
CA GLY A 729 63.58 -16.68 74.66
C GLY A 729 63.68 -17.24 76.09
N THR A 730 63.00 -18.36 76.37
CA THR A 730 63.12 -19.05 77.67
C THR A 730 64.51 -19.62 77.92
N ALA A 731 65.18 -20.16 76.89
CA ALA A 731 66.53 -20.67 77.01
C ALA A 731 67.54 -19.53 77.29
N ALA A 732 67.44 -18.43 76.53
CA ALA A 732 68.31 -17.26 76.70
C ALA A 732 68.15 -16.59 78.07
N THR A 733 66.91 -16.46 78.57
CA THR A 733 66.63 -15.94 79.92
C THR A 733 67.16 -16.87 81.01
N THR A 734 67.01 -18.18 80.85
CA THR A 734 67.54 -19.18 81.79
C THR A 734 69.06 -19.15 81.85
N LEU A 735 69.73 -19.08 80.68
CA LEU A 735 71.19 -18.97 80.61
C LEU A 735 71.69 -17.66 81.24
N SER A 736 71.09 -16.52 80.88
CA SER A 736 71.47 -15.22 81.44
C SER A 736 71.30 -15.18 82.96
N ARG A 737 70.24 -15.82 83.48
CA ARG A 737 70.01 -15.94 84.93
C ARG A 737 71.06 -16.84 85.60
N ALA A 738 71.44 -17.94 84.97
CA ALA A 738 72.49 -18.83 85.47
C ALA A 738 73.88 -18.16 85.47
N GLU A 739 74.22 -17.40 84.42
CA GLU A 739 75.44 -16.61 84.34
C GLU A 739 75.47 -15.51 85.39
N SER A 740 74.36 -14.79 85.59
CA SER A 740 74.21 -13.79 86.65
C SER A 740 74.39 -14.40 88.04
N MET A 741 73.78 -15.56 88.32
CA MET A 741 73.98 -16.29 89.57
C MET A 741 75.43 -16.73 89.76
N ARG A 742 76.08 -17.23 88.71
CA ARG A 742 77.50 -17.62 88.75
C ARG A 742 78.41 -16.43 89.01
N ALA A 743 78.17 -15.29 88.35
CA ALA A 743 78.91 -14.06 88.58
C ALA A 743 78.74 -13.57 90.02
N SER A 744 77.51 -13.58 90.54
CA SER A 744 77.21 -13.25 91.93
C SER A 744 77.94 -14.18 92.92
N GLN A 745 77.87 -15.51 92.74
CA GLN A 745 78.61 -16.46 93.57
C GLN A 745 80.12 -16.26 93.50
N THR A 746 80.66 -15.99 92.31
CA THR A 746 82.10 -15.76 92.12
C THR A 746 82.53 -14.49 92.86
N ALA A 747 81.76 -13.40 92.75
CA ALA A 747 82.00 -12.15 93.46
C ALA A 747 81.96 -12.33 94.99
N LEU A 748 81.00 -13.13 95.50
CA LEU A 748 80.92 -13.49 96.91
C LEU A 748 82.16 -14.26 97.38
N VAL A 749 82.63 -15.25 96.61
CA VAL A 749 83.81 -16.06 96.96
C VAL A 749 85.10 -15.24 96.89
N THR A 750 85.30 -14.43 95.85
CA THR A 750 86.51 -13.59 95.71
C THR A 750 86.56 -12.48 96.75
N GLY A 751 85.46 -11.76 96.98
CA GLY A 751 85.37 -10.75 98.04
C GLY A 751 85.49 -11.35 99.44
N GLY A 752 84.92 -12.54 99.66
CA GLY A 752 84.96 -13.24 100.94
C GLY A 752 86.34 -13.75 101.37
N ARG A 753 87.28 -13.96 100.42
CA ARG A 753 88.65 -14.37 100.73
C ARG A 753 89.47 -13.25 101.40
N ALA A 754 89.21 -11.99 101.08
CA ALA A 754 89.97 -10.86 101.62
C ALA A 754 89.54 -10.49 103.06
N ALA A 755 88.26 -10.65 103.40
CA ALA A 755 87.71 -10.26 104.71
C ALA A 755 86.57 -11.19 105.19
N PRO A 756 86.87 -12.44 105.59
CA PRO A 756 85.86 -13.48 105.83
C PRO A 756 84.85 -13.14 106.95
N ASN A 757 85.27 -12.44 108.00
CA ASN A 757 84.40 -12.07 109.12
C ASN A 757 83.40 -10.96 108.75
N LEU A 758 83.82 -9.99 107.91
CA LEU A 758 82.93 -8.92 107.42
C LEU A 758 81.90 -9.47 106.41
N THR A 759 82.31 -10.36 105.51
CA THR A 759 81.41 -10.99 104.55
C THR A 759 80.35 -11.87 105.22
N ARG A 760 80.71 -12.66 106.26
CA ARG A 760 79.72 -13.44 107.04
C ARG A 760 78.72 -12.54 107.75
N SER A 761 79.18 -11.46 108.36
CA SER A 761 78.30 -10.50 109.02
C SER A 761 77.38 -9.82 108.02
N ARG A 762 77.89 -9.39 106.85
CA ARG A 762 77.09 -8.80 105.78
C ARG A 762 76.03 -9.77 105.25
N ILE A 763 76.40 -11.00 104.89
CA ILE A 763 75.44 -12.02 104.41
C ILE A 763 74.41 -12.34 105.49
N ARG A 764 74.81 -12.37 106.78
CA ARG A 764 73.89 -12.56 107.90
C ARG A 764 72.89 -11.40 107.99
N TRP A 765 73.35 -10.15 107.87
CA TRP A 765 72.46 -8.98 107.92
C TRP A 765 71.60 -8.82 106.67
N GLU A 766 72.14 -9.05 105.46
CA GLU A 766 71.36 -9.07 104.20
C GLU A 766 70.35 -10.23 104.18
N GLY A 767 70.70 -11.38 104.74
CA GLY A 767 69.79 -12.52 104.89
C GLY A 767 68.68 -12.24 105.92
N ILE A 768 69.00 -11.55 107.01
CA ILE A 768 68.01 -11.04 107.96
C ILE A 768 67.14 -9.97 107.30
N GLU A 769 67.72 -9.04 106.55
CA GLU A 769 67.03 -7.97 105.82
C GLU A 769 66.07 -8.55 104.78
N ALA A 770 66.52 -9.48 103.93
CA ALA A 770 65.68 -10.15 102.95
C ALA A 770 64.60 -11.05 103.57
N ALA A 771 64.86 -11.64 104.74
CA ALA A 771 63.84 -12.40 105.48
C ALA A 771 62.82 -11.49 106.20
N LEU A 772 63.20 -10.25 106.50
CA LEU A 772 62.34 -9.26 107.16
C LEU A 772 61.70 -8.25 106.19
N SER A 773 62.14 -8.18 104.93
CA SER A 773 61.69 -7.17 103.96
C SER A 773 60.20 -7.23 103.64
N ASP A 774 59.57 -8.39 103.88
CA ASP A 774 58.13 -8.63 103.68
C ASP A 774 57.35 -8.75 105.02
N ARG A 775 57.96 -8.37 106.17
CA ARG A 775 57.33 -8.45 107.50
C ARG A 775 57.36 -7.11 108.23
N SER A 776 56.19 -6.65 108.68
CA SER A 776 56.06 -5.48 109.56
C SER A 776 56.42 -5.82 111.02
N VAL A 777 57.45 -5.17 111.59
CA VAL A 777 57.87 -5.33 113.00
C VAL A 777 57.37 -4.14 113.82
N VAL A 778 56.66 -4.39 114.94
CA VAL A 778 56.15 -3.35 115.87
C VAL A 778 56.83 -3.53 117.23
N ILE A 779 57.42 -2.46 117.79
CA ILE A 779 58.07 -2.46 119.11
C ILE A 779 57.25 -1.58 120.06
N ALA A 780 56.85 -2.10 121.23
CA ALA A 780 56.07 -1.33 122.21
C ALA A 780 56.50 -1.56 123.67
N PRO A 781 56.33 -0.55 124.55
CA PRO A 781 56.70 -0.63 125.96
C PRO A 781 55.81 -1.59 126.77
N PRO A 782 56.33 -2.16 127.88
CA PRO A 782 55.73 -3.31 128.58
C PRO A 782 54.37 -3.06 129.24
N THR A 783 53.93 -1.79 129.32
CA THR A 783 52.63 -1.39 129.85
C THR A 783 51.48 -1.44 128.83
N VAL A 784 51.77 -1.73 127.56
CA VAL A 784 50.76 -1.76 126.49
C VAL A 784 50.63 -3.17 125.93
N SER A 785 49.46 -3.78 126.07
CA SER A 785 49.13 -5.05 125.43
C SER A 785 48.69 -4.82 123.99
N ILE A 786 49.42 -5.42 123.03
CA ILE A 786 49.14 -5.34 121.59
C ILE A 786 48.53 -6.67 121.11
N TRP A 787 47.47 -6.56 120.32
CA TRP A 787 46.77 -7.70 119.73
C TRP A 787 47.26 -7.96 118.30
N LEU A 788 47.72 -9.19 118.00
CA LEU A 788 48.41 -9.59 116.76
C LEU A 788 47.68 -10.71 116.00
N GLY A 789 46.36 -10.55 115.78
CA GLY A 789 45.57 -11.41 114.90
C GLY A 789 44.97 -10.62 113.73
N GLU A 790 44.63 -11.31 112.63
CA GLU A 790 44.12 -10.70 111.39
C GLU A 790 42.60 -10.42 111.41
N THR A 791 41.89 -10.72 112.51
CA THR A 791 40.43 -10.53 112.64
C THR A 791 40.03 -9.99 114.02
N LEU A 792 39.58 -8.73 114.12
CA LEU A 792 38.98 -8.23 115.36
C LEU A 792 37.80 -9.14 115.81
N PRO A 793 37.73 -9.60 117.07
CA PRO A 793 36.52 -10.27 117.58
C PRO A 793 35.34 -9.27 117.54
N PRO A 794 34.18 -9.60 116.95
CA PRO A 794 33.04 -8.67 116.80
C PRO A 794 32.36 -8.23 118.10
N SER A 795 32.93 -8.48 119.28
CA SER A 795 32.32 -8.12 120.57
C SER A 795 33.08 -7.02 121.33
N LEU A 796 33.61 -6.02 120.63
CA LEU A 796 33.95 -4.75 121.27
C LEU A 796 33.36 -3.59 120.45
N PRO A 797 32.54 -2.73 121.09
CA PRO A 797 31.74 -1.72 120.41
C PRO A 797 32.62 -0.62 119.85
N VAL A 798 32.33 -0.19 118.62
CA VAL A 798 32.92 1.00 117.99
C VAL A 798 32.44 2.25 118.75
N PRO A 799 33.32 3.10 119.30
CA PRO A 799 32.96 4.46 119.69
C PRO A 799 33.31 5.44 118.57
N ARG A 800 32.41 6.43 118.45
CA ARG A 800 32.32 7.54 117.48
C ARG A 800 33.61 8.25 117.10
#